data_AF-A0A9W9UJ11-F1
#
_entry.id   AF-A0A9W9UJ11-F1
#
_cell.length_a   1.000
_cell.length_b   1.000
_cell.length_c   1.000
_cell.angle_alpha   90.00
_cell.angle_beta   90.00
_cell.angle_gamma   90.00
#
_symmetry.space_group_name_H-M   'P 1'
#
loop_
_entity.id
_entity.type
_entity.pdbx_description
1 polymer ?
#
loop_
_entity_poly.entity_id
_entity_poly.type
_entity_poly.pdbx_seq_one_letter_code
_entity_poly.pdbx_strand_id
1 'polypeptide(L)'
;MSSSRPSFDALPLYKDGPHGNAWGMFGEQDQLGMLNLLTPQNTAAAAREIIDGVRVSTDWALNSMATPCFGRSAFEHVVKNKFPRAVNDDILVFNTQSSSQWDGFRHYGSKQGAFFNGCTQDDIQNSTRNGIHVWVENGGIVGRGVLLDYVAWAEANSKKVNCFETQSIPVEVLREVAASQNTTFRPGDILFIRTGWTKAYEQLSPEECQNLADYAAPPVIGVESSEAMLRWIWDLQLAAVVGDMPSFEAYPCQNTDWSLHEWLLAGWGIPIGELFDLERLSQECRERNRWTFFFSSVPLKVKTSRPGMVLGNAGISRRSEDRSRRSMVACNRCRNRKTRCAGNPPQPCAACVDVGKQCVYTEAEKRVSITESHYRQLQTQSPVPRENSHPTPSSEPPTSARYAEGELPPASRDDWWYKGTDNLFLNRSGERHFVGASSTTHLAKRLNPGSTNFAWDVRPLYDDPGSLRRPVGGALPQLPPFEFAKRLFWVQYTYIGTIFSLIIPSEFEERLDLVYNHPLDFSNRESCLVYCQALLVIAFGLMYSVNQWNGDDGPPGFKYFKHALRFLPDIHEEGSIFFVEVLCYVAYYMQSLNRRDAAFLYVGLALRMAISLGLHQEVSDPTISEADRNRRRRTWWSVYSLDRLLSVKSGNPITIHDGDIGITWPGAVDGSTFDPWPSTVLTHYTKLSRILGRIGEEIYRKKPGSGSNLIASVQSITNDLSSWLRQVPDRLRIDFAALETHINRESVSINLHFYSCVNMTARPLVFYVIQRRLDAEAQGSVTQDWKEGLSPNTVAVIDSCITAARATTMIMDAAAKHNLIATYGYLDGEYIFSAALLLVMVNAAFPPNETSARAMDTALNLLRGMADRGNMYLGSRHTLLLELKAVLGSRYNCMNETVPGSPAGLKLPVTPATEDGATVTERSAPDVQLSSCSAIPNDWAQEPDLPSFQDIAFQFNVNDDPALWEGALDQIDIDMDTDWIENLLKR
;
A
#
# COMPACT_ATOMS: atom_id res chain seq x y z
N MET A 1 -12.48 10.75 -35.54
CA MET A 1 -13.39 11.24 -36.61
C MET A 1 -13.06 12.70 -36.87
N SER A 2 -12.71 13.04 -38.10
CA SER A 2 -12.53 14.42 -38.58
C SER A 2 -13.90 14.96 -38.99
N SER A 3 -14.64 15.54 -38.04
CA SER A 3 -15.76 16.45 -38.35
C SER A 3 -15.27 17.86 -38.09
N SER A 4 -15.28 18.71 -39.11
CA SER A 4 -14.98 20.15 -39.00
C SER A 4 -15.81 20.78 -37.88
N ARG A 5 -15.14 21.42 -36.91
CA ARG A 5 -15.77 22.16 -35.82
C ARG A 5 -16.76 23.20 -36.37
N PRO A 6 -17.95 23.38 -35.75
CA PRO A 6 -18.91 24.37 -36.20
C PRO A 6 -18.33 25.79 -36.14
N SER A 7 -18.65 26.62 -37.13
CA SER A 7 -18.33 28.05 -37.10
C SER A 7 -19.09 28.74 -35.95
N PHE A 8 -18.61 29.91 -35.52
CA PHE A 8 -19.30 30.68 -34.49
C PHE A 8 -20.77 30.96 -34.85
N ASP A 9 -21.05 31.25 -36.12
CA ASP A 9 -22.41 31.52 -36.63
C ASP A 9 -23.34 30.29 -36.62
N ALA A 10 -22.81 29.08 -36.40
CA ALA A 10 -23.62 27.86 -36.28
C ALA A 10 -24.13 27.64 -34.84
N LEU A 11 -23.65 28.42 -33.88
CA LEU A 11 -24.10 28.37 -32.49
C LEU A 11 -25.46 29.09 -32.32
N PRO A 12 -26.37 28.64 -31.45
CA PRO A 12 -26.23 27.48 -30.55
C PRO A 12 -26.41 26.12 -31.27
N LEU A 13 -25.66 25.12 -30.80
CA LEU A 13 -25.80 23.73 -31.26
C LEU A 13 -27.05 23.06 -30.69
N TYR A 14 -27.30 23.23 -29.39
CA TYR A 14 -28.53 22.77 -28.76
C TYR A 14 -29.56 23.90 -28.75
N LYS A 15 -30.65 23.76 -29.52
CA LYS A 15 -31.63 24.83 -29.77
C LYS A 15 -32.42 25.27 -28.54
N ASP A 16 -32.64 24.35 -27.60
CA ASP A 16 -33.35 24.63 -26.34
C ASP A 16 -32.40 25.11 -25.23
N GLY A 17 -31.12 25.29 -25.53
CA GLY A 17 -30.09 25.76 -24.60
C GLY A 17 -29.90 27.28 -24.61
N PRO A 18 -28.96 27.80 -23.78
CA PRO A 18 -28.65 29.22 -23.72
C PRO A 18 -28.04 29.71 -25.03
N HIS A 19 -28.13 31.01 -25.28
CA HIS A 19 -27.65 31.62 -26.52
C HIS A 19 -26.18 31.29 -26.77
N GLY A 20 -25.85 30.86 -27.99
CA GLY A 20 -24.47 30.58 -28.39
C GLY A 20 -23.83 29.32 -27.81
N ASN A 21 -24.58 28.43 -27.15
CA ASN A 21 -24.03 27.21 -26.55
C ASN A 21 -23.42 26.24 -27.57
N ALA A 22 -22.40 25.50 -27.13
CA ALA A 22 -21.77 24.41 -27.87
C ALA A 22 -22.12 23.02 -27.28
N TRP A 23 -23.29 22.90 -26.66
CA TRP A 23 -23.65 21.69 -25.92
C TRP A 23 -23.79 20.48 -26.83
N GLY A 24 -23.33 19.33 -26.32
CA GLY A 24 -23.30 18.07 -27.08
C GLY A 24 -22.17 17.95 -28.11
N MET A 25 -21.31 18.96 -28.29
CA MET A 25 -20.20 18.94 -29.26
C MET A 25 -19.26 17.73 -29.07
N PHE A 26 -18.98 17.34 -27.81
CA PHE A 26 -18.16 16.18 -27.46
C PHE A 26 -19.00 15.02 -26.89
N GLY A 27 -20.31 15.04 -27.10
CA GLY A 27 -21.28 14.08 -26.56
C GLY A 27 -22.17 14.65 -25.47
N GLU A 28 -23.36 14.07 -25.29
CA GLU A 28 -24.39 14.56 -24.35
C GLU A 28 -23.98 14.46 -22.88
N GLN A 29 -23.08 13.52 -22.55
CA GLN A 29 -22.58 13.27 -21.20
C GLN A 29 -21.23 13.94 -20.93
N ASP A 30 -20.77 14.82 -21.84
CA ASP A 30 -19.50 15.52 -21.69
C ASP A 30 -19.51 16.45 -20.47
N GLN A 31 -18.41 16.42 -19.73
CA GLN A 31 -18.14 17.22 -18.53
C GLN A 31 -16.74 17.84 -18.56
N LEU A 32 -15.99 17.66 -19.66
CA LEU A 32 -14.67 18.22 -19.90
C LEU A 32 -14.74 19.46 -20.79
N GLY A 33 -15.78 19.60 -21.61
CA GLY A 33 -15.94 20.73 -22.50
C GLY A 33 -14.75 20.84 -23.45
N MET A 34 -14.14 22.00 -23.50
CA MET A 34 -13.03 22.29 -24.39
C MET A 34 -11.69 21.73 -23.92
N LEU A 35 -11.62 21.19 -22.70
CA LEU A 35 -10.48 20.38 -22.26
C LEU A 35 -10.37 19.08 -23.08
N ASN A 36 -11.42 18.63 -23.78
CA ASN A 36 -11.32 17.53 -24.76
C ASN A 36 -10.31 17.82 -25.90
N LEU A 37 -9.93 19.08 -26.11
CA LEU A 37 -8.88 19.46 -27.06
C LEU A 37 -7.46 19.15 -26.55
N LEU A 38 -7.28 18.91 -25.25
CA LEU A 38 -6.05 18.42 -24.65
C LEU A 38 -5.92 16.91 -24.87
N THR A 39 -5.94 16.52 -26.15
CA THR A 39 -5.79 15.12 -26.57
C THR A 39 -4.39 14.61 -26.21
N PRO A 40 -4.20 13.28 -26.07
CA PRO A 40 -2.87 12.71 -25.85
C PRO A 40 -1.82 13.20 -26.86
N GLN A 41 -2.22 13.41 -28.13
CA GLN A 41 -1.36 13.93 -29.18
C GLN A 41 -0.97 15.40 -28.94
N ASN A 42 -1.94 16.26 -28.59
CA ASN A 42 -1.68 17.67 -28.29
C ASN A 42 -0.85 17.84 -27.02
N THR A 43 -1.11 17.05 -25.97
CA THR A 43 -0.30 17.05 -24.74
C THR A 43 1.13 16.57 -25.00
N ALA A 44 1.31 15.51 -25.78
CA ALA A 44 2.64 15.04 -26.18
C ALA A 44 3.39 16.06 -27.04
N ALA A 45 2.69 16.78 -27.93
CA ALA A 45 3.28 17.87 -28.70
C ALA A 45 3.69 19.04 -27.81
N ALA A 46 2.87 19.40 -26.81
CA ALA A 46 3.19 20.43 -25.83
C ALA A 46 4.44 20.12 -25.02
N ALA A 47 4.72 18.84 -24.72
CA ALA A 47 5.92 18.43 -23.99
C ALA A 47 7.23 18.86 -24.70
N ARG A 48 7.20 19.10 -26.03
CA ARG A 48 8.34 19.61 -26.79
C ARG A 48 8.70 21.07 -26.47
N GLU A 49 7.82 21.80 -25.80
CA GLU A 49 8.10 23.14 -25.31
C GLU A 49 9.03 23.12 -24.07
N ILE A 50 9.28 21.94 -23.48
CA ILE A 50 10.27 21.74 -22.42
C ILE A 50 11.67 21.69 -23.04
N ILE A 51 12.31 22.86 -23.11
CA ILE A 51 13.64 23.03 -23.74
C ILE A 51 14.71 23.27 -22.68
N ASP A 52 14.51 24.27 -21.81
CA ASP A 52 15.56 24.75 -20.90
C ASP A 52 15.50 24.14 -19.49
N GLY A 53 14.46 23.36 -19.18
CA GLY A 53 14.23 22.79 -17.85
C GLY A 53 13.88 23.80 -16.75
N VAL A 54 13.65 25.08 -17.12
CA VAL A 54 13.24 26.12 -16.17
C VAL A 54 11.79 25.90 -15.73
N ARG A 55 11.57 26.03 -14.42
CA ARG A 55 10.28 25.80 -13.76
C ARG A 55 9.80 27.11 -13.14
N VAL A 56 8.59 27.51 -13.50
CA VAL A 56 7.94 28.73 -13.02
C VAL A 56 6.64 28.34 -12.34
N SER A 57 6.47 28.75 -11.08
CA SER A 57 5.17 28.68 -10.41
C SER A 57 4.30 29.80 -10.93
N THR A 58 3.04 29.50 -11.25
CA THR A 58 2.04 30.51 -11.61
C THR A 58 0.99 30.71 -10.51
N ASP A 59 1.19 30.07 -9.35
CA ASP A 59 0.34 30.24 -8.18
C ASP A 59 0.71 31.54 -7.46
N TRP A 60 -0.25 32.45 -7.33
CA TRP A 60 -0.19 33.60 -6.45
C TRP A 60 -0.42 33.12 -5.00
N ALA A 61 0.28 33.72 -4.03
CA ALA A 61 0.22 33.22 -2.67
C ALA A 61 -1.20 33.35 -2.06
N LEU A 62 -1.65 32.32 -1.34
CA LEU A 62 -3.03 32.25 -0.80
C LEU A 62 -3.38 33.39 0.16
N ASN A 63 -2.38 34.06 0.73
CA ASN A 63 -2.51 35.19 1.64
C ASN A 63 -2.22 36.55 0.99
N SER A 64 -1.94 36.62 -0.32
CA SER A 64 -1.63 37.88 -1.02
C SER A 64 -2.82 38.84 -1.03
N MET A 65 -4.04 38.32 -1.25
CA MET A 65 -5.27 39.09 -1.16
C MET A 65 -5.79 39.11 0.29
N ALA A 66 -5.14 39.91 1.14
CA ALA A 66 -5.48 40.01 2.58
C ALA A 66 -6.93 40.44 2.84
N THR A 67 -7.49 41.30 1.98
CA THR A 67 -8.90 41.74 2.01
C THR A 67 -9.59 41.33 0.71
N PRO A 68 -10.18 40.12 0.63
CA PRO A 68 -10.84 39.67 -0.60
C PRO A 68 -12.05 40.53 -0.99
N CYS A 69 -12.18 40.79 -2.29
CA CYS A 69 -13.34 41.47 -2.86
C CYS A 69 -14.60 40.58 -2.82
N PHE A 70 -15.77 41.16 -3.15
CA PHE A 70 -17.05 40.45 -3.27
C PHE A 70 -17.56 39.79 -1.97
N GLY A 71 -17.16 40.31 -0.81
CA GLY A 71 -17.55 39.78 0.50
C GLY A 71 -17.03 38.36 0.77
N ARG A 72 -15.96 37.93 0.10
CA ARG A 72 -15.33 36.62 0.27
C ARG A 72 -14.57 36.56 1.60
N SER A 73 -14.56 35.39 2.23
CA SER A 73 -13.79 35.18 3.46
C SER A 73 -12.28 35.28 3.20
N ALA A 74 -11.56 35.94 4.11
CA ALA A 74 -10.10 35.97 4.13
C ALA A 74 -9.50 34.57 4.32
N PHE A 75 -8.26 34.41 3.86
CA PHE A 75 -7.48 33.19 4.06
C PHE A 75 -7.07 33.03 5.53
N GLU A 76 -7.38 31.88 6.12
CA GLU A 76 -6.91 31.48 7.45
C GLU A 76 -6.01 30.26 7.34
N HIS A 77 -4.83 30.37 7.97
CA HIS A 77 -3.87 29.28 8.09
C HIS A 77 -3.57 29.03 9.56
N VAL A 78 -3.97 27.85 10.05
CA VAL A 78 -3.70 27.41 11.41
C VAL A 78 -2.69 26.29 11.39
N VAL A 79 -1.48 26.59 11.85
CA VAL A 79 -0.42 25.62 12.10
C VAL A 79 -0.66 24.96 13.46
N LYS A 80 -1.30 23.79 13.47
CA LYS A 80 -1.55 23.00 14.66
C LYS A 80 -0.32 22.18 15.02
N ASN A 81 0.49 22.73 15.92
CA ASN A 81 1.57 21.98 16.54
C ASN A 81 1.03 20.80 17.35
N LYS A 82 1.52 19.59 17.06
CA LYS A 82 1.21 18.35 17.77
C LYS A 82 2.18 18.16 18.95
N PHE A 83 2.31 19.22 19.77
CA PHE A 83 3.21 19.24 20.92
C PHE A 83 2.99 17.99 21.77
N PRO A 84 4.07 17.37 22.26
CA PRO A 84 5.49 17.72 22.14
C PRO A 84 6.22 17.09 20.97
N ARG A 85 5.51 16.50 19.99
CA ARG A 85 6.14 16.19 18.71
C ARG A 85 6.39 17.50 17.98
N ALA A 86 7.57 17.69 17.42
CA ALA A 86 7.88 18.77 16.49
C ALA A 86 7.21 18.51 15.12
N VAL A 87 5.89 18.33 15.14
CA VAL A 87 5.05 18.05 13.99
C VAL A 87 3.95 19.11 13.98
N ASN A 88 3.74 19.74 12.84
CA ASN A 88 2.64 20.66 12.65
C ASN A 88 1.67 20.05 11.63
N ASP A 89 0.38 20.13 11.91
CA ASP A 89 -0.65 19.99 10.88
C ASP A 89 -1.08 21.38 10.45
N ASP A 90 -1.34 21.59 9.16
CA ASP A 90 -1.91 22.83 8.67
C ASP A 90 -3.41 22.67 8.44
N ILE A 91 -4.20 23.61 8.96
CA ILE A 91 -5.62 23.76 8.63
C ILE A 91 -5.73 25.03 7.80
N LEU A 92 -6.13 24.88 6.54
CA LEU A 92 -6.38 25.98 5.62
C LEU A 92 -7.89 26.17 5.49
N VAL A 93 -8.38 27.37 5.79
CA VAL A 93 -9.76 27.77 5.54
C VAL A 93 -9.70 28.96 4.60
N PHE A 94 -10.21 28.80 3.39
CA PHE A 94 -10.11 29.84 2.38
C PHE A 94 -11.22 29.76 1.34
N ASN A 95 -11.57 30.91 0.79
CA ASN A 95 -12.35 30.98 -0.43
C ASN A 95 -11.40 30.74 -1.61
N THR A 96 -11.75 29.82 -2.50
CA THR A 96 -10.88 29.46 -3.62
C THR A 96 -10.66 30.60 -4.60
N GLN A 97 -11.51 31.64 -4.61
CA GLN A 97 -11.39 32.83 -5.46
C GLN A 97 -10.70 34.01 -4.76
N SER A 98 -9.84 33.73 -3.77
CA SER A 98 -9.00 34.73 -3.08
C SER A 98 -7.53 34.67 -3.52
N SER A 99 -7.16 33.72 -4.38
CA SER A 99 -5.86 33.60 -5.04
C SER A 99 -6.00 32.68 -6.26
N SER A 100 -4.95 32.50 -7.07
CA SER A 100 -4.97 31.76 -8.36
C SER A 100 -5.96 30.61 -8.40
N GLN A 101 -6.97 30.74 -9.26
CA GLN A 101 -8.09 29.80 -9.31
C GLN A 101 -8.47 29.42 -10.72
N TRP A 102 -9.12 28.26 -10.83
CA TRP A 102 -9.88 27.88 -12.01
C TRP A 102 -11.36 27.95 -11.73
N ASP A 103 -12.07 28.74 -12.52
CA ASP A 103 -13.53 28.71 -12.52
C ASP A 103 -14.03 27.49 -13.26
N GLY A 104 -14.64 26.59 -12.48
CA GLY A 104 -15.27 25.38 -12.96
C GLY A 104 -16.61 25.65 -13.63
N PHE A 105 -17.13 24.67 -14.38
CA PHE A 105 -18.45 24.76 -15.03
C PHE A 105 -19.65 24.82 -14.05
N ARG A 106 -19.38 24.84 -12.75
CA ARG A 106 -20.34 25.02 -11.65
C ARG A 106 -20.31 26.43 -11.06
N HIS A 107 -19.35 27.26 -11.48
CA HIS A 107 -19.09 28.58 -10.90
C HIS A 107 -20.12 29.61 -11.38
N TYR A 108 -20.28 29.73 -12.69
CA TYR A 108 -21.16 30.72 -13.32
C TYR A 108 -22.13 30.05 -14.29
N GLY A 109 -23.42 30.33 -14.12
CA GLY A 109 -24.48 29.85 -15.00
C GLY A 109 -24.86 30.90 -16.04
N SER A 110 -25.52 30.47 -17.12
CA SER A 110 -26.14 31.39 -18.09
C SER A 110 -27.25 32.23 -17.45
N LYS A 111 -27.62 33.36 -18.07
CA LYS A 111 -28.82 34.13 -17.70
C LYS A 111 -30.11 33.29 -17.57
N GLN A 112 -30.23 32.17 -18.30
CA GLN A 112 -31.36 31.24 -18.17
C GLN A 112 -31.29 30.33 -16.94
N GLY A 113 -30.25 30.43 -16.10
CA GLY A 113 -30.08 29.62 -14.89
C GLY A 113 -29.54 28.21 -15.13
N ALA A 114 -29.05 27.93 -16.34
CA ALA A 114 -28.44 26.64 -16.71
C ALA A 114 -26.91 26.74 -16.78
N PHE A 115 -26.25 25.70 -16.31
CA PHE A 115 -24.81 25.48 -16.37
C PHE A 115 -24.45 24.58 -17.56
N PHE A 116 -23.15 24.32 -17.78
CA PHE A 116 -22.64 23.57 -18.93
C PHE A 116 -23.40 22.25 -19.18
N ASN A 117 -23.74 21.98 -20.45
CA ASN A 117 -24.52 20.83 -20.91
C ASN A 117 -25.88 20.65 -20.19
N GLY A 118 -26.57 21.74 -19.89
CA GLY A 118 -27.92 21.69 -19.31
C GLY A 118 -27.96 21.25 -17.84
N CYS A 119 -26.84 21.38 -17.13
CA CYS A 119 -26.79 21.10 -15.70
C CYS A 119 -27.57 22.19 -14.93
N THR A 120 -28.44 21.78 -14.01
CA THR A 120 -29.31 22.70 -13.26
C THR A 120 -28.70 23.09 -11.91
N GLN A 121 -29.21 24.15 -11.28
CA GLN A 121 -28.78 24.52 -9.93
C GLN A 121 -28.99 23.39 -8.90
N ASP A 122 -30.03 22.56 -9.08
CA ASP A 122 -30.28 21.40 -8.22
C ASP A 122 -29.21 20.30 -8.43
N ASP A 123 -28.85 20.03 -9.68
CA ASP A 123 -27.73 19.12 -10.01
C ASP A 123 -26.42 19.60 -9.38
N ILE A 124 -26.16 20.92 -9.40
CA ILE A 124 -24.98 21.50 -8.74
C ILE A 124 -25.02 21.32 -7.22
N GLN A 125 -26.18 21.34 -6.58
CA GLN A 125 -26.27 21.18 -5.12
C GLN A 125 -26.23 19.71 -4.68
N ASN A 126 -26.79 18.81 -5.49
CA ASN A 126 -27.10 17.44 -5.08
C ASN A 126 -26.28 16.36 -5.82
N SER A 127 -25.52 16.72 -6.86
CA SER A 127 -24.69 15.77 -7.62
C SER A 127 -23.22 16.19 -7.68
N THR A 128 -22.39 15.32 -8.27
CA THR A 128 -20.98 15.60 -8.60
C THR A 128 -20.79 16.13 -10.03
N ARG A 129 -21.86 16.24 -10.82
CA ARG A 129 -21.79 16.58 -12.25
C ARG A 129 -21.07 17.92 -12.47
N ASN A 130 -20.24 17.99 -13.51
CA ASN A 130 -19.43 19.14 -13.88
C ASN A 130 -18.43 19.59 -12.79
N GLY A 131 -18.16 18.76 -11.78
CA GLY A 131 -17.21 19.07 -10.72
C GLY A 131 -15.76 19.07 -11.20
N ILE A 132 -14.93 19.94 -10.61
CA ILE A 132 -13.51 20.08 -10.97
C ILE A 132 -12.70 18.77 -10.81
N HIS A 133 -13.16 17.85 -9.93
CA HIS A 133 -12.57 16.53 -9.81
C HIS A 133 -12.63 15.71 -11.09
N VAL A 134 -13.62 15.94 -11.97
CA VAL A 134 -13.73 15.27 -13.27
C VAL A 134 -12.55 15.67 -14.15
N TRP A 135 -12.13 16.93 -14.13
CA TRP A 135 -10.95 17.40 -14.87
C TRP A 135 -9.68 16.74 -14.33
N VAL A 136 -9.53 16.71 -13.01
CA VAL A 136 -8.38 16.08 -12.34
C VAL A 136 -8.29 14.56 -12.62
N GLU A 137 -9.42 13.86 -12.64
CA GLU A 137 -9.49 12.43 -12.96
C GLU A 137 -9.14 12.12 -14.42
N ASN A 138 -9.28 13.10 -15.31
CA ASN A 138 -8.90 13.00 -16.73
C ASN A 138 -7.53 13.63 -17.04
N GLY A 139 -6.68 13.81 -16.02
CA GLY A 139 -5.29 14.26 -16.20
C GLY A 139 -5.04 15.74 -15.92
N GLY A 140 -6.06 16.50 -15.49
CA GLY A 140 -5.94 17.93 -15.21
C GLY A 140 -5.88 18.79 -16.47
N ILE A 141 -5.32 19.99 -16.35
CA ILE A 141 -5.16 20.94 -17.46
C ILE A 141 -3.69 20.91 -17.87
N VAL A 142 -3.35 20.05 -18.83
CA VAL A 142 -1.97 19.82 -19.26
C VAL A 142 -1.85 19.98 -20.78
N GLY A 143 -1.12 21.00 -21.21
CA GLY A 143 -1.07 21.39 -22.62
C GLY A 143 -0.07 22.49 -22.89
N ARG A 144 -0.18 23.11 -24.07
CA ARG A 144 0.69 24.21 -24.48
C ARG A 144 0.11 25.54 -24.01
N GLY A 145 0.84 26.24 -23.15
CA GLY A 145 0.53 27.61 -22.75
C GLY A 145 1.09 28.63 -23.75
N VAL A 146 0.36 29.72 -23.97
CA VAL A 146 0.73 30.85 -24.83
C VAL A 146 0.50 32.15 -24.08
N LEU A 147 1.55 32.93 -23.81
CA LEU A 147 1.48 34.18 -23.03
C LEU A 147 1.45 35.43 -23.93
N LEU A 148 0.37 36.21 -23.82
CA LEU A 148 0.27 37.57 -24.31
C LEU A 148 0.56 38.56 -23.17
N ASP A 149 1.71 39.23 -23.23
CA ASP A 149 2.17 40.17 -22.21
C ASP A 149 1.71 41.60 -22.55
N TYR A 150 0.42 41.85 -22.30
CA TYR A 150 -0.24 43.10 -22.66
C TYR A 150 0.39 44.31 -21.96
N VAL A 151 0.67 44.22 -20.66
CA VAL A 151 1.20 45.38 -19.91
C VAL A 151 2.59 45.79 -20.39
N ALA A 152 3.48 44.85 -20.68
CA ALA A 152 4.80 45.16 -21.21
C ALA A 152 4.70 45.77 -22.63
N TRP A 153 3.78 45.28 -23.46
CA TRP A 153 3.50 45.86 -24.77
C TRP A 153 2.92 47.28 -24.65
N ALA A 154 2.00 47.50 -23.72
CA ALA A 154 1.37 48.79 -23.47
C ALA A 154 2.41 49.83 -23.03
N GLU A 155 3.30 49.46 -22.09
CA GLU A 155 4.43 50.29 -21.66
C GLU A 155 5.35 50.65 -22.84
N ALA A 156 5.73 49.67 -23.66
CA ALA A 156 6.56 49.88 -24.85
C ALA A 156 5.91 50.81 -25.89
N ASN A 157 4.57 50.85 -25.93
CA ASN A 157 3.79 51.70 -26.84
C ASN A 157 3.24 52.97 -26.18
N SER A 158 3.73 53.33 -24.97
CA SER A 158 3.29 54.51 -24.21
C SER A 158 1.77 54.56 -23.98
N LYS A 159 1.13 53.40 -23.83
CA LYS A 159 -0.28 53.26 -23.46
C LYS A 159 -0.40 53.21 -21.94
N LYS A 160 -1.33 53.98 -21.38
CA LYS A 160 -1.61 53.96 -19.94
C LYS A 160 -2.39 52.69 -19.59
N VAL A 161 -1.95 52.00 -18.54
CA VAL A 161 -2.61 50.82 -17.97
C VAL A 161 -3.07 51.16 -16.56
N ASN A 162 -4.38 51.03 -16.32
CA ASN A 162 -5.00 51.25 -15.02
C ASN A 162 -5.67 49.94 -14.56
N CYS A 163 -4.99 49.17 -13.70
CA CYS A 163 -5.46 47.84 -13.29
C CYS A 163 -6.78 47.87 -12.47
N PHE A 164 -7.04 48.98 -11.79
CA PHE A 164 -8.21 49.17 -10.90
C PHE A 164 -9.27 50.12 -11.51
N GLU A 165 -9.26 50.27 -12.83
CA GLU A 165 -10.33 50.93 -13.58
C GLU A 165 -10.93 49.93 -14.57
N THR A 166 -12.19 50.12 -14.96
CA THR A 166 -12.82 49.31 -16.01
C THR A 166 -12.20 49.68 -17.36
N GLN A 167 -11.12 48.99 -17.69
CA GLN A 167 -10.38 49.16 -18.94
C GLN A 167 -10.51 47.88 -19.77
N SER A 168 -11.15 47.98 -20.94
CA SER A 168 -11.32 46.86 -21.87
C SER A 168 -10.10 46.73 -22.79
N ILE A 169 -9.63 45.50 -22.99
CA ILE A 169 -8.58 45.16 -23.95
C ILE A 169 -9.25 44.55 -25.20
N PRO A 170 -9.35 45.29 -26.32
CA PRO A 170 -9.98 44.81 -27.55
C PRO A 170 -9.17 43.69 -28.22
N VAL A 171 -9.83 42.90 -29.07
CA VAL A 171 -9.21 41.77 -29.77
C VAL A 171 -8.10 42.22 -30.72
N GLU A 172 -8.24 43.40 -31.33
CA GLU A 172 -7.26 44.02 -32.21
C GLU A 172 -5.94 44.24 -31.47
N VAL A 173 -6.02 44.69 -30.21
CA VAL A 173 -4.84 44.90 -29.38
C VAL A 173 -4.18 43.58 -29.01
N LEU A 174 -4.95 42.53 -28.65
CA LEU A 174 -4.38 41.20 -28.40
C LEU A 174 -3.69 40.61 -29.64
N ARG A 175 -4.21 40.89 -30.84
CA ARG A 175 -3.55 40.53 -32.11
C ARG A 175 -2.25 41.31 -32.33
N GLU A 176 -2.23 42.60 -32.02
CA GLU A 176 -1.01 43.43 -32.06
C GLU A 176 0.05 42.92 -31.07
N VAL A 177 -0.35 42.55 -29.86
CA VAL A 177 0.53 41.94 -28.84
C VAL A 177 1.10 40.63 -29.37
N ALA A 178 0.26 39.71 -29.84
CA ALA A 178 0.70 38.43 -30.41
C ALA A 178 1.65 38.62 -31.61
N ALA A 179 1.38 39.61 -32.48
CA ALA A 179 2.23 39.94 -33.60
C ALA A 179 3.60 40.49 -33.15
N SER A 180 3.62 41.37 -32.15
CA SER A 180 4.88 41.92 -31.59
C SER A 180 5.75 40.85 -30.92
N GLN A 181 5.10 39.82 -30.35
CA GLN A 181 5.74 38.67 -29.71
C GLN A 181 6.05 37.53 -30.70
N ASN A 182 5.72 37.69 -31.99
CA ASN A 182 5.83 36.66 -33.03
C ASN A 182 5.22 35.31 -32.60
N THR A 183 4.02 35.35 -32.02
CA THR A 183 3.38 34.20 -31.39
C THR A 183 2.24 33.64 -32.25
N THR A 184 2.18 32.31 -32.38
CA THR A 184 1.18 31.59 -33.19
C THR A 184 0.38 30.60 -32.36
N PHE A 185 -0.93 30.56 -32.60
CA PHE A 185 -1.86 29.68 -31.91
C PHE A 185 -2.04 28.33 -32.63
N ARG A 186 -2.38 27.30 -31.87
CA ARG A 186 -2.72 25.95 -32.30
C ARG A 186 -3.98 25.48 -31.54
N PRO A 187 -4.78 24.58 -32.13
CA PRO A 187 -5.90 23.97 -31.43
C PRO A 187 -5.48 23.30 -30.12
N GLY A 188 -6.22 23.58 -29.05
CA GLY A 188 -5.93 23.08 -27.70
C GLY A 188 -4.94 23.91 -26.90
N ASP A 189 -4.51 25.07 -27.40
CA ASP A 189 -3.68 26.01 -26.64
C ASP A 189 -4.44 26.55 -25.41
N ILE A 190 -3.66 26.90 -24.39
CA ILE A 190 -4.12 27.59 -23.19
C ILE A 190 -3.60 29.03 -23.26
N LEU A 191 -4.51 29.99 -23.40
CA LEU A 191 -4.15 31.40 -23.57
C LEU A 191 -3.96 32.08 -22.22
N PHE A 192 -2.80 32.68 -21.99
CA PHE A 192 -2.49 33.50 -20.83
C PHE A 192 -2.42 34.97 -21.25
N ILE A 193 -3.03 35.85 -20.47
CA ILE A 193 -2.97 37.31 -20.67
C ILE A 193 -2.47 37.95 -19.38
N ARG A 194 -1.35 38.67 -19.47
CA ARG A 194 -0.78 39.42 -18.34
C ARG A 194 -1.13 40.90 -18.45
N THR A 195 -1.93 41.38 -17.50
CA THR A 195 -2.34 42.78 -17.37
C THR A 195 -1.51 43.57 -16.36
N GLY A 196 -0.73 42.89 -15.53
CA GLY A 196 0.03 43.47 -14.41
C GLY A 196 -0.80 43.66 -13.15
N TRP A 197 -1.98 43.04 -13.06
CA TRP A 197 -2.93 43.28 -11.97
C TRP A 197 -2.39 42.80 -10.61
N THR A 198 -1.88 41.56 -10.51
CA THR A 198 -1.32 41.02 -9.25
C THR A 198 -0.19 41.90 -8.72
N LYS A 199 0.75 42.29 -9.59
CA LYS A 199 1.86 43.20 -9.27
C LYS A 199 1.37 44.58 -8.82
N ALA A 200 0.31 45.11 -9.42
CA ALA A 200 -0.27 46.38 -9.01
C ALA A 200 -0.96 46.26 -7.63
N TYR A 201 -1.64 45.14 -7.37
CA TYR A 201 -2.35 44.90 -6.11
C TYR A 201 -1.38 44.78 -4.93
N GLU A 202 -0.25 44.11 -5.11
CA GLU A 202 0.81 43.99 -4.09
C GLU A 202 1.44 45.33 -3.67
N GLN A 203 1.25 46.39 -4.47
CA GLN A 203 1.76 47.73 -4.18
C GLN A 203 0.73 48.61 -3.44
N LEU A 204 -0.52 48.16 -3.32
CA LEU A 204 -1.56 48.90 -2.62
C LEU A 204 -1.32 48.90 -1.11
N SER A 205 -1.66 50.02 -0.47
CA SER A 205 -1.76 50.11 0.98
C SER A 205 -2.96 49.31 1.51
N PRO A 206 -2.96 48.91 2.80
CA PRO A 206 -4.11 48.23 3.40
C PRO A 206 -5.44 49.01 3.28
N GLU A 207 -5.38 50.35 3.30
CA GLU A 207 -6.55 51.22 3.11
C GLU A 207 -7.06 51.16 1.67
N GLU A 208 -6.18 51.18 0.67
CA GLU A 208 -6.55 51.04 -0.73
C GLU A 208 -7.11 49.64 -1.05
N CYS A 209 -6.54 48.59 -0.46
CA CYS A 209 -7.09 47.23 -0.54
C CYS A 209 -8.50 47.15 0.05
N GLN A 210 -8.74 47.78 1.21
CA GLN A 210 -10.07 47.84 1.82
C GLN A 210 -11.04 48.62 0.95
N ASN A 211 -10.64 49.78 0.43
CA ASN A 211 -11.45 50.58 -0.48
C ASN A 211 -11.85 49.79 -1.73
N LEU A 212 -10.93 48.97 -2.29
CA LEU A 212 -11.24 48.10 -3.42
C LEU A 212 -12.25 47.01 -3.05
N ALA A 213 -12.10 46.40 -1.88
CA ALA A 213 -13.01 45.36 -1.38
C ALA A 213 -14.42 45.89 -1.03
N ASP A 214 -14.53 47.17 -0.67
CA ASP A 214 -15.80 47.83 -0.34
C ASP A 214 -16.67 48.12 -1.58
N TYR A 215 -16.11 48.08 -2.78
CA TYR A 215 -16.92 48.14 -4.00
C TYR A 215 -17.79 46.89 -4.14
N ALA A 216 -19.09 47.10 -4.35
CA ALA A 216 -20.00 46.01 -4.69
C ALA A 216 -19.63 45.30 -6.01
N ALA A 217 -19.05 46.07 -6.94
CA ALA A 217 -18.55 45.62 -8.23
C ALA A 217 -17.22 46.35 -8.49
N PRO A 218 -16.07 45.82 -8.02
CA PRO A 218 -14.78 46.50 -8.13
C PRO A 218 -14.40 46.68 -9.60
N PRO A 219 -14.00 47.89 -10.03
CA PRO A 219 -13.55 48.12 -11.39
C PRO A 219 -12.20 47.46 -11.65
N VAL A 220 -12.08 46.72 -12.75
CA VAL A 220 -10.92 45.89 -13.07
C VAL A 220 -10.66 45.91 -14.58
N ILE A 221 -9.38 45.98 -14.95
CA ILE A 221 -8.91 45.78 -16.33
C ILE A 221 -9.15 44.34 -16.79
N GLY A 222 -9.52 44.15 -18.05
CA GLY A 222 -9.61 42.80 -18.58
C GLY A 222 -9.93 42.78 -20.07
N VAL A 223 -10.19 41.58 -20.58
CA VAL A 223 -10.53 41.37 -21.99
C VAL A 223 -11.89 42.01 -22.30
N GLU A 224 -12.04 42.59 -23.49
CA GLU A 224 -13.31 43.19 -23.89
C GLU A 224 -14.43 42.15 -24.05
N SER A 225 -15.60 42.41 -23.43
CA SER A 225 -16.83 41.64 -23.63
C SER A 225 -17.54 42.04 -24.93
N SER A 226 -17.13 41.43 -26.05
CA SER A 226 -17.70 41.69 -27.37
C SER A 226 -17.85 40.42 -28.21
N GLU A 227 -18.73 40.45 -29.21
CA GLU A 227 -18.89 39.34 -30.18
C GLU A 227 -17.56 39.04 -30.89
N ALA A 228 -16.82 40.09 -31.27
CA ALA A 228 -15.54 39.96 -31.96
C ALA A 228 -14.52 39.19 -31.13
N MET A 229 -14.48 39.44 -29.81
CA MET A 229 -13.63 38.70 -28.87
C MET A 229 -14.03 37.23 -28.77
N LEU A 230 -15.32 36.96 -28.55
CA LEU A 230 -15.85 35.60 -28.44
C LEU A 230 -15.59 34.78 -29.72
N ARG A 231 -15.85 35.38 -30.88
CA ARG A 231 -15.56 34.76 -32.18
C ARG A 231 -14.08 34.42 -32.32
N TRP A 232 -13.19 35.33 -31.91
CA TRP A 232 -11.75 35.08 -31.95
C TRP A 232 -11.34 33.92 -31.02
N ILE A 233 -11.81 33.89 -29.78
CA ILE A 233 -11.56 32.77 -28.85
C ILE A 233 -12.07 31.44 -29.42
N TRP A 234 -13.27 31.44 -30.02
CA TRP A 234 -13.86 30.26 -30.65
C TRP A 234 -13.04 29.74 -31.83
N ASP A 235 -12.63 30.66 -32.72
CA ASP A 235 -11.87 30.34 -33.92
C ASP A 235 -10.45 29.83 -33.59
N LEU A 236 -9.85 30.32 -32.50
CA LEU A 236 -8.55 29.84 -32.01
C LEU A 236 -8.60 28.41 -31.44
N GLN A 237 -9.79 27.91 -31.08
CA GLN A 237 -9.98 26.59 -30.49
C GLN A 237 -9.16 26.38 -29.20
N LEU A 238 -9.25 27.35 -28.28
CA LEU A 238 -8.54 27.31 -27.00
C LEU A 238 -9.13 26.28 -26.04
N ALA A 239 -8.28 25.53 -25.34
CA ALA A 239 -8.72 24.60 -24.31
C ALA A 239 -9.14 25.31 -23.02
N ALA A 240 -8.46 26.42 -22.68
CA ALA A 240 -8.69 27.24 -21.50
C ALA A 240 -8.12 28.65 -21.71
N VAL A 241 -8.58 29.62 -20.90
CA VAL A 241 -8.05 30.99 -20.86
C VAL A 241 -7.61 31.34 -19.45
N VAL A 242 -6.60 32.19 -19.30
CA VAL A 242 -5.98 32.55 -18.02
C VAL A 242 -5.61 34.04 -17.98
N GLY A 243 -5.88 34.70 -16.85
CA GLY A 243 -5.46 36.07 -16.57
C GLY A 243 -4.90 36.22 -15.15
N ASP A 244 -4.18 37.32 -14.94
CA ASP A 244 -3.71 37.78 -13.62
C ASP A 244 -4.72 38.70 -12.89
N MET A 245 -5.80 39.09 -13.57
CA MET A 245 -6.90 39.88 -13.02
C MET A 245 -7.97 39.00 -12.32
N PRO A 246 -8.74 39.56 -11.37
CA PRO A 246 -9.81 38.88 -10.63
C PRO A 246 -11.11 38.62 -11.43
N SER A 247 -11.17 39.09 -12.67
CA SER A 247 -12.19 38.74 -13.66
C SER A 247 -11.52 38.69 -15.03
N PHE A 248 -11.70 37.63 -15.81
CA PHE A 248 -11.03 37.55 -17.12
C PHE A 248 -11.44 38.68 -18.10
N GLU A 249 -12.72 39.03 -18.16
CA GLU A 249 -13.18 40.24 -18.85
C GLU A 249 -13.03 41.51 -18.01
N ALA A 250 -13.02 42.67 -18.68
CA ALA A 250 -13.07 43.95 -18.00
C ALA A 250 -14.39 44.09 -17.22
N TYR A 251 -14.27 44.43 -15.93
CA TYR A 251 -15.39 44.46 -15.00
C TYR A 251 -15.59 45.86 -14.40
N PRO A 252 -16.84 46.34 -14.17
CA PRO A 252 -18.12 45.74 -14.57
C PRO A 252 -18.26 45.58 -16.09
N CYS A 253 -18.86 44.46 -16.50
CA CYS A 253 -19.01 44.09 -17.91
C CYS A 253 -19.80 45.17 -18.69
N GLN A 254 -19.21 45.67 -19.77
CA GLN A 254 -19.76 46.79 -20.54
C GLN A 254 -20.98 46.37 -21.37
N ASN A 255 -21.01 45.10 -21.82
CA ASN A 255 -22.15 44.50 -22.49
C ASN A 255 -22.40 43.08 -21.97
N THR A 256 -23.42 42.95 -21.13
CA THR A 256 -23.77 41.67 -20.50
C THR A 256 -24.25 40.60 -21.48
N ASP A 257 -24.62 40.94 -22.72
CA ASP A 257 -25.02 39.94 -23.72
C ASP A 257 -23.82 39.13 -24.25
N TRP A 258 -22.62 39.68 -24.11
CA TRP A 258 -21.34 39.07 -24.49
C TRP A 258 -20.45 38.79 -23.28
N SER A 259 -21.05 38.54 -22.11
CA SER A 259 -20.35 38.16 -20.88
C SER A 259 -19.47 36.93 -21.10
N LEU A 260 -18.13 37.07 -21.01
CA LEU A 260 -17.23 35.95 -21.29
C LEU A 260 -17.44 34.82 -20.26
N HIS A 261 -17.68 35.13 -18.98
CA HIS A 261 -17.99 34.10 -17.97
C HIS A 261 -19.15 33.18 -18.38
N GLU A 262 -20.25 33.74 -18.92
CA GLU A 262 -21.41 32.95 -19.32
C GLU A 262 -21.11 32.09 -20.56
N TRP A 263 -20.51 32.71 -21.58
CA TRP A 263 -20.26 32.06 -22.86
C TRP A 263 -19.18 30.97 -22.74
N LEU A 264 -18.07 31.28 -22.06
CA LEU A 264 -16.96 30.36 -21.91
C LEU A 264 -17.33 29.20 -20.98
N LEU A 265 -17.84 29.47 -19.76
CA LEU A 265 -18.10 28.42 -18.79
C LEU A 265 -19.39 27.64 -19.10
N ALA A 266 -20.54 28.32 -19.09
CA ALA A 266 -21.84 27.67 -19.26
C ALA A 266 -22.12 27.32 -20.73
N GLY A 267 -21.68 28.15 -21.68
CA GLY A 267 -21.93 27.94 -23.11
C GLY A 267 -21.02 26.87 -23.74
N TRP A 268 -19.70 27.03 -23.61
CA TRP A 268 -18.72 26.25 -24.37
C TRP A 268 -17.93 25.23 -23.54
N GLY A 269 -17.92 25.38 -22.21
CA GLY A 269 -17.08 24.57 -21.35
C GLY A 269 -15.59 24.87 -21.51
N ILE A 270 -15.22 26.14 -21.63
CA ILE A 270 -13.84 26.65 -21.55
C ILE A 270 -13.57 27.09 -20.11
N PRO A 271 -12.64 26.47 -19.37
CA PRO A 271 -12.23 26.95 -18.06
C PRO A 271 -11.58 28.33 -18.12
N ILE A 272 -11.86 29.14 -17.10
CA ILE A 272 -11.25 30.46 -16.91
C ILE A 272 -10.31 30.39 -15.70
N GLY A 273 -9.05 30.74 -15.90
CA GLY A 273 -8.05 30.89 -14.86
C GLY A 273 -7.90 32.36 -14.48
N GLU A 274 -7.90 32.67 -13.19
CA GLU A 274 -7.87 34.05 -12.69
C GLU A 274 -6.87 34.18 -11.56
N LEU A 275 -6.37 35.41 -11.34
CA LEU A 275 -5.36 35.72 -10.31
C LEU A 275 -4.07 34.89 -10.42
N PHE A 276 -3.69 34.46 -11.63
CA PHE A 276 -2.41 33.77 -11.84
C PHE A 276 -1.25 34.74 -11.66
N ASP A 277 -0.19 34.31 -10.96
CA ASP A 277 1.06 35.07 -10.92
C ASP A 277 1.85 34.83 -12.21
N LEU A 278 1.85 35.83 -13.09
CA LEU A 278 2.49 35.77 -14.40
C LEU A 278 3.80 36.58 -14.46
N GLU A 279 4.26 37.16 -13.35
CA GLU A 279 5.42 38.06 -13.33
C GLU A 279 6.70 37.33 -13.72
N ARG A 280 6.99 36.23 -13.02
CA ARG A 280 8.17 35.41 -13.32
C ARG A 280 8.06 34.75 -14.70
N LEU A 281 6.85 34.33 -15.11
CA LEU A 281 6.64 33.72 -16.42
C LEU A 281 6.94 34.71 -17.55
N SER A 282 6.44 35.94 -17.45
CA SER A 282 6.73 37.04 -18.39
C SER A 282 8.23 37.30 -18.50
N GLN A 283 8.93 37.36 -17.37
CA GLN A 283 10.39 37.55 -17.36
C GLN A 283 11.10 36.44 -18.13
N GLU A 284 10.82 35.18 -17.82
CA GLU A 284 11.51 34.04 -18.44
C GLU A 284 11.18 33.91 -19.94
N CYS A 285 9.94 34.24 -20.33
CA CYS A 285 9.54 34.33 -21.74
C CYS A 285 10.31 35.44 -22.49
N ARG A 286 10.46 36.62 -21.87
CA ARG A 286 11.18 37.75 -22.44
C ARG A 286 12.66 37.46 -22.61
N GLU A 287 13.31 36.89 -21.59
CA GLU A 287 14.73 36.52 -21.62
C GLU A 287 15.06 35.53 -22.74
N ARG A 288 14.12 34.65 -23.10
CA ARG A 288 14.28 33.64 -24.16
C ARG A 288 13.69 34.06 -25.50
N ASN A 289 13.04 35.22 -25.56
CA ASN A 289 12.22 35.63 -26.69
C ASN A 289 11.26 34.50 -27.17
N ARG A 290 10.64 33.80 -26.22
CA ARG A 290 9.74 32.66 -26.46
C ARG A 290 8.52 32.75 -25.55
N TRP A 291 7.35 32.87 -26.16
CA TRP A 291 6.08 33.13 -25.47
C TRP A 291 5.16 31.91 -25.41
N THR A 292 5.68 30.75 -25.81
CA THR A 292 5.03 29.44 -25.67
C THR A 292 5.80 28.57 -24.68
N PHE A 293 5.07 27.75 -23.93
CA PHE A 293 5.62 26.90 -22.88
C PHE A 293 4.73 25.68 -22.62
N PHE A 294 5.30 24.67 -21.97
CA PHE A 294 4.52 23.56 -21.44
C PHE A 294 3.85 24.00 -20.14
N PHE A 295 2.54 23.82 -20.04
CA PHE A 295 1.76 24.15 -18.86
C PHE A 295 1.08 22.92 -18.29
N SER A 296 1.13 22.79 -16.96
CA SER A 296 0.50 21.71 -16.22
C SER A 296 -0.13 22.27 -14.96
N SER A 297 -1.45 22.14 -14.82
CA SER A 297 -2.18 22.50 -13.61
C SER A 297 -3.11 21.37 -13.19
N VAL A 298 -3.04 21.02 -11.90
CA VAL A 298 -3.91 20.02 -11.29
C VAL A 298 -4.63 20.69 -10.11
N PRO A 299 -5.88 21.16 -10.32
CA PRO A 299 -6.67 21.80 -9.26
C PRO A 299 -6.94 20.86 -8.07
N LEU A 300 -7.40 21.44 -6.96
CA LEU A 300 -7.79 20.66 -5.77
C LEU A 300 -8.86 19.61 -6.11
N LYS A 301 -8.51 18.33 -5.91
CA LYS A 301 -9.38 17.18 -6.23
C LYS A 301 -10.50 17.00 -5.20
N VAL A 302 -11.53 17.84 -5.26
CA VAL A 302 -12.69 17.77 -4.36
C VAL A 302 -13.86 17.06 -5.05
N LYS A 303 -14.15 15.82 -4.63
CA LYS A 303 -15.38 15.09 -5.01
C LYS A 303 -16.54 15.59 -4.15
N THR A 304 -17.37 16.47 -4.69
CA THR A 304 -18.49 17.03 -3.91
C THR A 304 -19.64 16.03 -3.79
N SER A 305 -19.77 15.35 -2.65
CA SER A 305 -20.98 14.59 -2.32
C SER A 305 -21.32 14.67 -0.84
N ARG A 306 -22.14 15.66 -0.46
CA ARG A 306 -23.10 15.64 0.66
C ARG A 306 -23.87 16.97 0.74
N PRO A 307 -25.22 16.97 0.73
CA PRO A 307 -25.98 18.16 1.06
C PRO A 307 -25.95 18.36 2.58
N GLY A 308 -25.41 19.49 3.02
CA GLY A 308 -25.45 19.90 4.42
C GLY A 308 -24.18 20.59 4.88
N MET A 309 -24.02 21.86 4.53
CA MET A 309 -23.89 22.97 5.48
C MET A 309 -23.68 24.24 4.65
N VAL A 310 -24.76 24.95 4.32
CA VAL A 310 -24.62 26.36 3.94
C VAL A 310 -24.16 27.06 5.20
N LEU A 311 -22.88 27.42 5.27
CA LEU A 311 -22.34 28.30 6.31
C LEU A 311 -22.93 29.69 6.05
N GLY A 312 -24.12 29.91 6.58
CA GLY A 312 -24.70 31.25 6.68
C GLY A 312 -23.87 32.10 7.62
N ASN A 313 -23.55 33.31 7.17
CA ASN A 313 -22.99 34.43 7.92
C ASN A 313 -23.40 34.43 9.40
N ALA A 314 -22.44 34.34 10.32
CA ALA A 314 -22.60 34.92 11.65
C ALA A 314 -21.23 35.14 12.30
N GLY A 315 -20.91 36.42 12.49
CA GLY A 315 -19.77 36.88 13.23
C GLY A 315 -19.71 36.36 14.66
N ILE A 316 -18.48 36.38 15.16
CA ILE A 316 -18.09 36.06 16.52
C ILE A 316 -18.85 36.99 17.49
N SER A 317 -19.84 36.44 18.19
CA SER A 317 -20.35 37.04 19.44
C SER A 317 -20.21 36.02 20.58
N ARG A 318 -19.60 36.50 21.66
CA ARG A 318 -19.32 35.78 22.90
C ARG A 318 -20.60 35.59 23.74
N ARG A 319 -20.67 34.42 24.40
CA ARG A 319 -21.52 34.02 25.56
C ARG A 319 -23.02 33.79 25.22
N SER A 320 -23.73 32.78 25.73
CA SER A 320 -23.68 32.06 27.01
C SER A 320 -24.06 30.57 26.88
N GLU A 321 -23.80 29.82 27.94
CA GLU A 321 -24.19 28.43 28.16
C GLU A 321 -25.70 28.15 28.05
N ASP A 322 -25.97 26.87 27.80
CA ASP A 322 -27.19 26.08 28.03
C ASP A 322 -28.32 26.13 27.00
N ARG A 323 -28.31 25.14 26.09
CA ARG A 323 -29.50 24.44 25.57
C ARG A 323 -29.12 23.14 24.84
N SER A 324 -29.23 22.03 25.58
CA SER A 324 -29.59 20.66 25.15
C SER A 324 -29.08 20.13 23.79
N ARG A 325 -27.99 19.35 23.82
CA ARG A 325 -27.57 18.46 22.71
C ARG A 325 -28.47 17.21 22.66
N ARG A 326 -28.95 16.87 21.46
CA ARG A 326 -29.82 15.71 21.19
C ARG A 326 -29.02 14.40 21.27
N SER A 327 -29.63 13.35 21.83
CA SER A 327 -29.04 12.02 21.88
C SER A 327 -28.98 11.37 20.48
N MET A 328 -27.88 10.65 20.18
CA MET A 328 -27.75 9.82 18.98
C MET A 328 -28.61 8.55 19.01
N VAL A 329 -28.97 8.04 20.20
CA VAL A 329 -29.80 6.82 20.35
C VAL A 329 -30.80 7.03 21.48
N ALA A 330 -32.09 6.96 21.17
CA ALA A 330 -33.13 7.09 22.20
C ALA A 330 -33.23 5.81 23.05
N CYS A 331 -33.29 5.97 24.38
CA CYS A 331 -33.51 4.84 25.29
C CYS A 331 -34.87 4.18 25.06
N ASN A 332 -35.01 2.92 25.46
CA ASN A 332 -36.20 2.09 25.24
C ASN A 332 -37.49 2.75 25.76
N ARG A 333 -37.43 3.44 26.90
CA ARG A 333 -38.59 4.13 27.48
C ARG A 333 -39.03 5.35 26.67
N CYS A 334 -38.09 6.21 26.24
CA CYS A 334 -38.39 7.35 25.37
C CYS A 334 -38.83 6.88 23.97
N ARG A 335 -38.25 5.78 23.48
CA ARG A 335 -38.60 5.15 22.21
C ARG A 335 -40.02 4.58 22.21
N ASN A 336 -40.40 3.81 23.24
CA ASN A 336 -41.75 3.25 23.38
C ASN A 336 -42.82 4.33 23.58
N ARG A 337 -42.46 5.46 24.22
CA ARG A 337 -43.36 6.61 24.39
C ARG A 337 -43.34 7.58 23.20
N LYS A 338 -42.49 7.36 22.20
CA LYS A 338 -42.27 8.26 21.05
C LYS A 338 -41.95 9.71 21.44
N THR A 339 -41.28 9.91 22.58
CA THR A 339 -40.88 11.24 23.07
C THR A 339 -39.38 11.47 22.89
N ARG A 340 -38.95 12.74 22.83
CA ARG A 340 -37.53 13.08 22.60
C ARG A 340 -36.68 12.61 23.77
N CYS A 341 -35.58 11.91 23.46
CA CYS A 341 -34.58 11.46 24.42
C CYS A 341 -33.37 12.40 24.37
N ALA A 342 -32.92 12.86 25.53
CA ALA A 342 -31.78 13.76 25.69
C ALA A 342 -30.61 13.12 26.49
N GLY A 343 -30.57 11.79 26.64
CA GLY A 343 -29.49 11.09 27.35
C GLY A 343 -28.44 10.52 26.41
N ASN A 344 -27.17 10.47 26.82
CA ASN A 344 -26.10 9.81 26.07
C ASN A 344 -25.74 8.48 26.75
N PRO A 345 -25.77 7.32 26.06
CA PRO A 345 -25.34 6.06 26.65
C PRO A 345 -23.89 6.15 27.17
N PRO A 346 -23.56 5.55 28.33
CA PRO A 346 -24.42 4.71 29.18
C PRO A 346 -25.25 5.50 30.22
N GLN A 347 -25.27 6.83 30.18
CA GLN A 347 -25.95 7.64 31.18
C GLN A 347 -27.47 7.70 30.97
N PRO A 348 -28.27 7.65 32.06
CA PRO A 348 -29.72 7.72 31.99
C PRO A 348 -30.17 9.12 31.54
N CYS A 349 -31.18 9.21 30.68
CA CYS A 349 -31.69 10.51 30.23
C CYS A 349 -32.46 11.22 31.35
N ALA A 350 -32.44 12.56 31.35
CA ALA A 350 -33.14 13.38 32.35
C ALA A 350 -34.63 12.97 32.51
N ALA A 351 -35.34 12.76 31.40
CA ALA A 351 -36.74 12.32 31.42
C ALA A 351 -36.98 10.92 32.04
N CYS A 352 -35.95 10.09 32.18
CA CYS A 352 -36.01 8.83 32.92
C CYS A 352 -35.59 8.98 34.38
N VAL A 353 -34.62 9.86 34.66
CA VAL A 353 -34.18 10.23 36.01
C VAL A 353 -35.30 10.94 36.78
N ASP A 354 -35.94 11.95 36.19
CA ASP A 354 -36.99 12.77 36.82
C ASP A 354 -38.22 11.97 37.25
N VAL A 355 -38.43 10.80 36.63
CA VAL A 355 -39.58 9.93 36.90
C VAL A 355 -39.14 8.65 37.63
N GLY A 356 -37.87 8.56 38.05
CA GLY A 356 -37.31 7.45 38.82
C GLY A 356 -37.40 6.09 38.14
N LYS A 357 -37.27 6.02 36.80
CA LYS A 357 -37.36 4.77 36.02
C LYS A 357 -36.05 4.44 35.32
N GLN A 358 -35.73 3.15 35.25
CA GLN A 358 -34.48 2.66 34.64
C GLN A 358 -34.44 2.98 33.14
N CYS A 359 -33.29 3.49 32.68
CA CYS A 359 -33.06 3.96 31.32
C CYS A 359 -32.11 2.99 30.60
N VAL A 360 -32.65 2.15 29.71
CA VAL A 360 -31.91 1.08 29.01
C VAL A 360 -31.89 1.36 27.51
N TYR A 361 -30.76 1.11 26.85
CA TYR A 361 -30.57 1.22 25.40
C TYR A 361 -30.24 -0.18 24.86
N THR A 362 -31.11 -0.78 24.04
CA THR A 362 -30.85 -2.09 23.40
C THR A 362 -30.65 -1.92 21.89
N GLU A 363 -29.56 -2.49 21.35
CA GLU A 363 -29.30 -2.56 19.92
C GLU A 363 -30.26 -3.56 19.24
N ALA A 364 -30.77 -3.23 18.04
CA ALA A 364 -31.65 -4.12 17.29
C ALA A 364 -31.03 -4.45 15.92
N GLU A 365 -30.92 -5.75 15.65
CA GLU A 365 -30.44 -6.38 14.42
C GLU A 365 -31.21 -5.89 13.17
N LYS A 366 -30.49 -5.61 12.08
CA LYS A 366 -31.08 -5.25 10.78
C LYS A 366 -31.35 -6.50 9.94
N ARG A 367 -32.63 -6.77 9.64
CA ARG A 367 -33.04 -7.62 8.50
C ARG A 367 -33.18 -6.74 7.25
N VAL A 368 -32.70 -7.24 6.11
CA VAL A 368 -32.88 -6.61 4.78
C VAL A 368 -33.94 -7.40 4.00
N SER A 369 -34.95 -6.70 3.45
CA SER A 369 -35.94 -7.27 2.53
C SER A 369 -35.58 -6.93 1.08
N ILE A 370 -35.55 -7.95 0.22
CA ILE A 370 -35.35 -7.80 -1.23
C ILE A 370 -36.72 -7.76 -1.93
N THR A 371 -36.87 -6.85 -2.89
CA THR A 371 -38.10 -6.63 -3.66
C THR A 371 -38.25 -7.62 -4.82
N GLU A 372 -39.50 -8.02 -5.08
CA GLU A 372 -39.87 -9.03 -6.09
C GLU A 372 -39.41 -8.69 -7.52
N SER A 373 -39.20 -7.41 -7.83
CA SER A 373 -38.63 -6.98 -9.11
C SER A 373 -37.19 -7.44 -9.31
N HIS A 374 -36.39 -7.46 -8.23
CA HIS A 374 -35.01 -7.92 -8.26
C HIS A 374 -34.94 -9.45 -8.46
N TYR A 375 -35.90 -10.18 -7.90
CA TYR A 375 -36.02 -11.63 -8.08
C TYR A 375 -36.37 -12.01 -9.54
N ARG A 376 -37.25 -11.24 -10.21
CA ARG A 376 -37.59 -11.46 -11.62
C ARG A 376 -36.47 -11.08 -12.58
N GLN A 377 -35.64 -10.11 -12.21
CA GLN A 377 -34.47 -9.71 -12.99
C GLN A 377 -33.39 -10.81 -13.00
N LEU A 378 -33.30 -11.62 -11.94
CA LEU A 378 -32.40 -12.77 -11.87
C LEU A 378 -32.89 -13.98 -12.68
N GLN A 379 -34.21 -14.11 -12.93
CA GLN A 379 -34.76 -15.18 -13.78
C GLN A 379 -34.53 -14.97 -15.28
N THR A 380 -34.22 -13.74 -15.71
CA THR A 380 -34.05 -13.41 -17.14
C THR A 380 -32.61 -13.57 -17.64
N GLN A 381 -31.68 -13.97 -16.78
CA GLN A 381 -30.25 -14.11 -17.11
C GLN A 381 -29.75 -15.56 -17.09
N SER A 382 -30.47 -16.49 -17.75
CA SER A 382 -29.92 -17.82 -18.04
C SER A 382 -30.04 -18.15 -19.55
N PRO A 383 -28.96 -18.57 -20.23
CA PRO A 383 -28.93 -18.68 -21.70
C PRO A 383 -29.37 -20.06 -22.22
N VAL A 384 -30.06 -20.08 -23.36
CA VAL A 384 -30.38 -21.28 -24.16
C VAL A 384 -29.55 -21.24 -25.47
N PRO A 385 -28.99 -22.37 -25.97
CA PRO A 385 -28.09 -22.41 -27.13
C PRO A 385 -28.82 -22.65 -28.47
N ARG A 386 -28.21 -22.24 -29.60
CA ARG A 386 -28.63 -22.66 -30.95
C ARG A 386 -27.44 -23.01 -31.86
N GLU A 387 -27.66 -24.05 -32.66
CA GLU A 387 -26.73 -24.86 -33.47
C GLU A 387 -26.61 -24.44 -34.96
N ASN A 388 -25.41 -24.71 -35.51
CA ASN A 388 -24.98 -25.29 -36.82
C ASN A 388 -25.53 -24.88 -38.22
N SER A 389 -24.62 -24.60 -39.18
CA SER A 389 -24.35 -25.43 -40.40
C SER A 389 -23.23 -24.88 -41.35
N HIS A 390 -22.54 -25.82 -42.04
CA HIS A 390 -21.26 -25.86 -42.84
C HIS A 390 -21.28 -25.31 -44.32
N PRO A 391 -20.31 -25.58 -45.25
CA PRO A 391 -18.83 -25.35 -45.35
C PRO A 391 -18.31 -24.75 -46.73
N THR A 392 -16.98 -24.49 -46.82
CA THR A 392 -16.00 -24.12 -47.91
C THR A 392 -16.17 -24.69 -49.36
N PRO A 393 -15.49 -24.25 -50.49
CA PRO A 393 -14.02 -23.96 -50.62
C PRO A 393 -13.43 -23.02 -51.76
N SER A 394 -12.13 -22.69 -51.61
CA SER A 394 -10.99 -22.52 -52.59
C SER A 394 -10.99 -21.54 -53.79
N SER A 395 -9.93 -20.70 -53.91
CA SER A 395 -8.90 -20.70 -55.01
C SER A 395 -7.97 -19.45 -55.03
N GLU A 396 -6.65 -19.68 -55.01
CA GLU A 396 -5.57 -18.80 -55.55
C GLU A 396 -5.36 -19.11 -57.07
N PRO A 397 -4.41 -18.55 -57.89
CA PRO A 397 -3.17 -17.74 -57.65
C PRO A 397 -2.90 -16.65 -58.76
N PRO A 398 -1.65 -16.26 -59.17
CA PRO A 398 -0.60 -15.49 -58.45
C PRO A 398 0.05 -14.29 -59.25
N THR A 399 0.95 -13.58 -58.54
CA THR A 399 2.22 -12.90 -58.98
C THR A 399 2.24 -11.60 -59.79
N SER A 400 2.77 -10.52 -59.17
CA SER A 400 4.12 -10.01 -59.50
C SER A 400 4.71 -9.13 -58.38
N ALA A 401 5.93 -9.49 -57.98
CA ALA A 401 6.83 -8.85 -57.01
C ALA A 401 7.47 -7.58 -57.64
N ARG A 402 8.07 -6.58 -56.97
CA ARG A 402 8.90 -6.49 -55.76
C ARG A 402 9.19 -4.98 -55.55
N TYR A 403 9.25 -4.50 -54.31
CA TYR A 403 10.44 -3.84 -53.74
C TYR A 403 10.36 -4.02 -52.22
N ALA A 404 11.42 -4.61 -51.67
CA ALA A 404 11.49 -5.17 -50.33
C ALA A 404 11.75 -4.10 -49.26
N GLU A 405 10.87 -4.03 -48.28
CA GLU A 405 11.18 -3.53 -46.95
C GLU A 405 12.08 -4.54 -46.24
N GLY A 406 13.14 -4.04 -45.61
CA GLY A 406 13.98 -4.84 -44.73
C GLY A 406 13.18 -5.30 -43.52
N GLU A 407 13.25 -6.60 -43.24
CA GLU A 407 12.65 -7.28 -42.10
C GLU A 407 13.00 -6.57 -40.79
N LEU A 408 11.99 -5.95 -40.18
CA LEU A 408 11.95 -5.75 -38.74
C LEU A 408 11.86 -7.13 -38.08
N PRO A 409 12.56 -7.39 -36.96
CA PRO A 409 12.45 -8.65 -36.24
C PRO A 409 10.99 -8.88 -35.80
N PRO A 410 10.54 -10.13 -35.61
CA PRO A 410 9.19 -10.40 -35.16
C PRO A 410 8.93 -9.65 -33.84
N ALA A 411 7.78 -8.98 -33.76
CA ALA A 411 7.33 -8.25 -32.58
C ALA A 411 7.33 -9.18 -31.35
N SER A 412 8.43 -9.23 -30.61
CA SER A 412 8.55 -9.98 -29.38
C SER A 412 8.23 -9.07 -28.21
N ARG A 413 7.02 -9.25 -27.66
CA ARG A 413 6.67 -9.07 -26.25
C ARG A 413 7.05 -7.73 -25.60
N ASP A 414 6.12 -6.78 -25.59
CA ASP A 414 6.14 -5.66 -24.61
C ASP A 414 4.89 -5.60 -23.69
N ASP A 415 3.97 -6.58 -23.79
CA ASP A 415 2.87 -6.79 -22.84
C ASP A 415 3.16 -7.91 -21.81
N TRP A 416 4.43 -8.28 -21.61
CA TRP A 416 4.80 -9.40 -20.73
C TRP A 416 4.76 -9.08 -19.23
N TRP A 417 4.70 -7.79 -18.86
CA TRP A 417 4.89 -7.36 -17.47
C TRP A 417 3.61 -6.91 -16.76
N TYR A 418 2.45 -6.78 -17.44
CA TYR A 418 1.24 -6.29 -16.77
C TYR A 418 -0.09 -6.71 -17.44
N LYS A 419 -0.82 -7.63 -16.80
CA LYS A 419 -2.24 -7.95 -17.12
C LYS A 419 -3.23 -7.37 -16.09
N GLY A 420 -2.81 -6.41 -15.27
CA GLY A 420 -3.54 -6.02 -14.05
C GLY A 420 -3.16 -6.91 -12.86
N THR A 421 -3.26 -6.39 -11.63
CA THR A 421 -2.86 -7.13 -10.42
C THR A 421 -4.02 -7.22 -9.43
N ASP A 422 -4.49 -8.44 -9.13
CA ASP A 422 -5.44 -8.72 -8.04
C ASP A 422 -4.77 -8.80 -6.65
N ASN A 423 -3.50 -8.43 -6.57
CA ASN A 423 -2.66 -8.49 -5.37
C ASN A 423 -2.89 -7.30 -4.42
N LEU A 424 -4.05 -6.66 -4.50
CA LEU A 424 -4.43 -5.48 -3.74
C LEU A 424 -5.51 -5.83 -2.72
N PHE A 425 -5.17 -5.70 -1.45
CA PHE A 425 -6.03 -6.10 -0.35
C PHE A 425 -6.39 -4.92 0.52
N LEU A 426 -7.66 -4.83 0.88
CA LEU A 426 -8.15 -3.80 1.79
C LEU A 426 -7.55 -4.00 3.18
N ASN A 427 -7.02 -2.91 3.73
CA ASN A 427 -6.59 -2.78 5.12
C ASN A 427 -7.74 -2.23 6.00
N ARG A 428 -7.49 -2.05 7.30
CA ARG A 428 -8.41 -1.46 8.30
C ARG A 428 -8.81 -0.01 7.99
N SER A 429 -8.00 0.77 7.26
CA SER A 429 -8.36 2.12 6.83
C SER A 429 -9.23 2.15 5.56
N GLY A 430 -9.50 0.99 4.96
CA GLY A 430 -10.23 0.89 3.69
C GLY A 430 -9.37 1.18 2.46
N GLU A 431 -8.05 1.27 2.62
CA GLU A 431 -7.08 1.46 1.55
C GLU A 431 -6.59 0.09 1.03
N ARG A 432 -6.27 0.03 -0.27
CA ARG A 432 -5.77 -1.19 -0.90
C ARG A 432 -4.24 -1.25 -0.83
N HIS A 433 -3.70 -2.26 -0.16
CA HIS A 433 -2.26 -2.50 -0.03
C HIS A 433 -1.84 -3.70 -0.87
N PHE A 434 -0.63 -3.61 -1.43
CA PHE A 434 -0.04 -4.69 -2.22
C PHE A 434 0.51 -5.81 -1.33
N VAL A 435 0.19 -7.06 -1.67
CA VAL A 435 0.90 -8.26 -1.15
C VAL A 435 1.15 -9.21 -2.31
N GLY A 436 2.41 -9.50 -2.58
CA GLY A 436 2.80 -10.29 -3.75
C GLY A 436 2.65 -11.81 -3.55
N ALA A 437 2.69 -12.54 -4.67
CA ALA A 437 2.41 -13.96 -4.78
C ALA A 437 3.34 -14.88 -3.97
N SER A 438 4.58 -14.45 -3.69
CA SER A 438 5.51 -15.23 -2.86
C SER A 438 5.12 -15.24 -1.36
N SER A 439 4.24 -14.33 -0.92
CA SER A 439 3.81 -14.28 0.48
C SER A 439 2.90 -15.45 0.83
N THR A 440 3.24 -16.19 1.89
CA THR A 440 2.38 -17.24 2.46
C THR A 440 1.01 -16.69 2.87
N THR A 441 0.92 -15.39 3.18
CA THR A 441 -0.35 -14.75 3.58
C THR A 441 -1.25 -14.45 2.37
N HIS A 442 -0.66 -14.08 1.23
CA HIS A 442 -1.38 -13.96 -0.04
C HIS A 442 -2.03 -15.28 -0.43
N LEU A 443 -1.20 -16.34 -0.45
CA LEU A 443 -1.65 -17.70 -0.75
C LEU A 443 -2.81 -18.13 0.14
N ALA A 444 -2.63 -18.00 1.46
CA ALA A 444 -3.65 -18.45 2.40
C ALA A 444 -4.97 -17.68 2.19
N LYS A 445 -4.90 -16.35 1.97
CA LYS A 445 -6.09 -15.52 1.70
C LYS A 445 -6.81 -15.90 0.41
N ARG A 446 -6.06 -16.28 -0.63
CA ARG A 446 -6.65 -16.82 -1.86
C ARG A 446 -7.32 -18.16 -1.64
N LEU A 447 -6.82 -19.02 -0.75
CA LEU A 447 -7.43 -20.33 -0.45
C LEU A 447 -8.72 -20.23 0.40
N ASN A 448 -8.99 -19.09 1.04
CA ASN A 448 -10.22 -18.87 1.79
C ASN A 448 -10.60 -17.36 1.79
N PRO A 449 -11.09 -16.82 0.66
CA PRO A 449 -11.35 -15.39 0.50
C PRO A 449 -12.43 -14.84 1.45
N GLY A 450 -13.28 -15.72 2.01
CA GLY A 450 -14.35 -15.37 2.94
C GLY A 450 -13.91 -15.16 4.39
N SER A 451 -12.69 -15.56 4.79
CA SER A 451 -12.26 -15.43 6.18
C SER A 451 -11.73 -14.03 6.47
N THR A 452 -12.32 -13.37 7.48
CA THR A 452 -11.87 -12.06 7.96
C THR A 452 -10.54 -12.14 8.72
N ASN A 453 -10.02 -13.35 8.98
CA ASN A 453 -8.75 -13.59 9.67
C ASN A 453 -7.50 -13.26 8.83
N PHE A 454 -7.67 -12.97 7.54
CA PHE A 454 -6.57 -12.84 6.57
C PHE A 454 -5.98 -11.45 6.38
N ALA A 455 -6.58 -10.42 6.95
CA ALA A 455 -6.00 -9.08 6.89
C ALA A 455 -4.83 -9.01 7.89
N TRP A 456 -3.60 -9.00 7.40
CA TRP A 456 -2.37 -8.94 8.22
C TRP A 456 -2.32 -7.71 9.11
N ASP A 457 -2.86 -6.59 8.65
CA ASP A 457 -3.03 -5.35 9.39
C ASP A 457 -4.17 -5.41 10.44
N VAL A 458 -4.99 -6.48 10.43
CA VAL A 458 -6.07 -6.69 11.38
C VAL A 458 -5.60 -7.27 12.72
N ARG A 459 -4.37 -7.78 12.84
CA ARG A 459 -3.88 -8.32 14.13
C ARG A 459 -2.40 -8.00 14.37
N PRO A 460 -2.05 -6.73 14.63
CA PRO A 460 -0.78 -6.41 15.27
C PRO A 460 -0.68 -7.09 16.65
N LEU A 461 0.53 -7.32 17.16
CA LEU A 461 0.75 -7.85 18.52
C LEU A 461 0.45 -6.83 19.63
N TYR A 462 -0.33 -5.80 19.36
CA TYR A 462 -0.69 -4.71 20.28
C TYR A 462 -2.08 -4.20 19.91
N ASP A 463 -2.87 -3.74 20.90
CA ASP A 463 -4.30 -3.47 20.68
C ASP A 463 -4.59 -2.09 20.06
N ASP A 464 -3.86 -1.04 20.47
CA ASP A 464 -4.05 0.34 19.98
C ASP A 464 -2.94 0.76 18.97
N PRO A 465 -3.28 1.12 17.72
CA PRO A 465 -2.36 1.78 16.78
C PRO A 465 -1.70 3.05 17.33
N GLY A 466 -2.36 3.75 18.26
CA GLY A 466 -1.82 4.86 19.01
C GLY A 466 -0.64 4.49 19.92
N SER A 467 -0.54 3.23 20.36
CA SER A 467 0.53 2.75 21.23
C SER A 467 1.91 2.87 20.60
N LEU A 468 2.04 2.75 19.27
CA LEU A 468 3.32 2.96 18.57
C LEU A 468 3.73 4.43 18.41
N ARG A 469 2.88 5.39 18.79
CA ARG A 469 3.24 6.82 18.71
C ARG A 469 4.42 7.09 19.62
N ARG A 470 5.39 7.88 19.13
CA ARG A 470 6.53 8.33 19.95
C ARG A 470 5.99 8.93 21.26
N PRO A 471 6.44 8.46 22.43
CA PRO A 471 6.00 8.98 23.71
C PRO A 471 6.17 10.50 23.75
N VAL A 472 5.10 11.17 24.13
CA VAL A 472 5.01 12.63 24.25
C VAL A 472 5.84 13.12 25.46
N GLY A 473 5.89 12.33 26.54
CA GLY A 473 6.67 12.69 27.73
C GLY A 473 8.19 12.73 27.52
N GLY A 474 8.86 13.66 28.21
CA GLY A 474 10.32 13.70 28.32
C GLY A 474 10.91 12.55 29.13
N ALA A 475 10.09 11.82 29.90
CA ALA A 475 10.51 10.74 30.79
C ALA A 475 11.19 9.58 30.05
N LEU A 476 12.37 9.20 30.54
CA LEU A 476 13.10 8.02 30.08
C LEU A 476 12.49 6.75 30.69
N PRO A 477 12.49 5.62 29.97
CA PRO A 477 12.06 4.36 30.54
C PRO A 477 13.04 3.94 31.65
N GLN A 478 12.51 3.38 32.74
CA GLN A 478 13.37 2.75 33.74
C GLN A 478 14.11 1.57 33.10
N LEU A 479 15.44 1.64 33.11
CA LEU A 479 16.28 0.57 32.60
C LEU A 479 16.30 -0.60 33.60
N PRO A 480 16.39 -1.85 33.12
CA PRO A 480 16.65 -3.01 33.98
C PRO A 480 18.01 -2.87 34.69
N PRO A 481 18.29 -3.64 35.76
CA PRO A 481 19.64 -3.70 36.34
C PRO A 481 20.69 -4.07 35.28
N PHE A 482 21.90 -3.50 35.36
CA PHE A 482 22.97 -3.68 34.37
C PHE A 482 23.23 -5.17 34.02
N GLU A 483 23.39 -6.01 35.03
CA GLU A 483 23.58 -7.46 34.85
C GLU A 483 22.39 -8.16 34.19
N PHE A 484 21.18 -7.62 34.35
CA PHE A 484 20.01 -8.15 33.66
C PHE A 484 19.97 -7.68 32.20
N ALA A 485 20.31 -6.42 31.92
CA ALA A 485 20.45 -5.92 30.55
C ALA A 485 21.51 -6.70 29.76
N LYS A 486 22.65 -7.01 30.39
CA LYS A 486 23.70 -7.86 29.82
C LYS A 486 23.19 -9.26 29.50
N ARG A 487 22.40 -9.87 30.38
CA ARG A 487 21.74 -11.16 30.09
C ARG A 487 20.76 -11.06 28.92
N LEU A 488 19.96 -10.00 28.84
CA LEU A 488 19.03 -9.76 27.74
C LEU A 488 19.76 -9.60 26.40
N PHE A 489 20.96 -9.01 26.40
CA PHE A 489 21.82 -8.99 25.22
C PHE A 489 22.20 -10.39 24.74
N TRP A 490 22.66 -11.26 25.63
CA TRP A 490 23.03 -12.64 25.26
C TRP A 490 21.82 -13.47 24.81
N VAL A 491 20.65 -13.23 25.40
CA VAL A 491 19.38 -13.81 24.94
C VAL A 491 19.11 -13.40 23.49
N GLN A 492 19.07 -12.10 23.17
CA GLN A 492 18.83 -11.72 21.76
C GLN A 492 19.93 -12.20 20.82
N TYR A 493 21.19 -12.21 21.28
CA TYR A 493 22.33 -12.61 20.49
C TYR A 493 22.22 -14.08 20.05
N THR A 494 21.69 -14.94 20.92
CA THR A 494 21.44 -16.36 20.62
C THR A 494 20.47 -16.55 19.43
N TYR A 495 19.48 -15.66 19.27
CA TYR A 495 18.43 -15.80 18.27
C TYR A 495 18.76 -15.11 16.94
N ILE A 496 19.29 -13.89 17.00
CA ILE A 496 19.53 -13.05 15.82
C ILE A 496 20.97 -12.54 15.69
N GLY A 497 21.76 -12.68 16.75
CA GLY A 497 23.11 -12.13 16.84
C GLY A 497 24.06 -12.73 15.82
N THR A 498 24.01 -14.03 15.54
CA THR A 498 24.96 -14.67 14.61
C THR A 498 24.44 -14.76 13.18
N ILE A 499 23.13 -14.88 12.97
CA ILE A 499 22.54 -14.93 11.63
C ILE A 499 22.51 -13.58 10.92
N PHE A 500 22.42 -12.46 11.66
CA PHE A 500 22.60 -11.12 11.12
C PHE A 500 23.96 -10.54 11.48
N SER A 501 24.58 -10.84 12.62
CA SER A 501 25.95 -10.40 12.94
C SER A 501 26.15 -8.89 12.91
N LEU A 502 25.14 -8.13 13.35
CA LEU A 502 25.14 -6.65 13.40
C LEU A 502 25.87 -6.05 14.61
N ILE A 503 26.06 -6.83 15.68
CA ILE A 503 26.65 -6.36 16.93
C ILE A 503 27.88 -7.18 17.27
N ILE A 504 28.95 -6.50 17.70
CA ILE A 504 30.12 -7.13 18.31
C ILE A 504 29.90 -7.14 19.84
N PRO A 505 29.94 -8.31 20.51
CA PRO A 505 29.64 -8.40 21.94
C PRO A 505 30.45 -7.43 22.82
N SER A 506 31.78 -7.34 22.62
CA SER A 506 32.64 -6.46 23.40
C SER A 506 32.27 -4.98 23.23
N GLU A 507 32.07 -4.53 21.99
CA GLU A 507 31.68 -3.13 21.71
C GLU A 507 30.31 -2.79 22.31
N PHE A 508 29.38 -3.74 22.31
CA PHE A 508 28.07 -3.51 22.93
C PHE A 508 28.16 -3.45 24.44
N GLU A 509 28.98 -4.29 25.09
CA GLU A 509 29.19 -4.21 26.53
C GLU A 509 29.78 -2.85 26.95
N GLU A 510 30.73 -2.30 26.19
CA GLU A 510 31.26 -0.95 26.40
C GLU A 510 30.18 0.12 26.23
N ARG A 511 29.37 0.04 25.16
CA ARG A 511 28.24 0.96 24.94
C ARG A 511 27.18 0.86 26.02
N LEU A 512 26.93 -0.34 26.55
CA LEU A 512 26.00 -0.56 27.65
C LEU A 512 26.53 0.08 28.93
N ASP A 513 27.83 -0.05 29.21
CA ASP A 513 28.48 0.62 30.34
C ASP A 513 28.32 2.15 30.27
N LEU A 514 28.54 2.73 29.08
CA LEU A 514 28.30 4.15 28.82
C LEU A 514 26.86 4.57 29.15
N VAL A 515 25.86 3.76 28.80
CA VAL A 515 24.45 4.07 29.08
C VAL A 515 24.11 4.07 30.58
N TYR A 516 24.81 3.25 31.38
CA TYR A 516 24.52 3.09 32.81
C TYR A 516 25.36 4.00 33.72
N ASN A 517 26.62 4.25 33.35
CA ASN A 517 27.58 4.92 34.22
C ASN A 517 27.88 6.36 33.83
N HIS A 518 27.51 6.80 32.62
CA HIS A 518 27.79 8.14 32.13
C HIS A 518 26.52 8.96 31.88
N PRO A 519 26.56 10.29 32.06
CA PRO A 519 25.43 11.14 31.74
C PRO A 519 25.17 11.13 30.22
N LEU A 520 23.92 10.83 29.84
CA LEU A 520 23.50 10.77 28.45
C LEU A 520 23.39 12.20 27.87
N ASP A 521 24.12 12.46 26.79
CA ASP A 521 23.97 13.69 26.00
C ASP A 521 23.04 13.45 24.82
N PHE A 522 21.76 13.81 24.96
CA PHE A 522 20.78 13.67 23.87
C PHE A 522 20.89 14.73 22.78
N SER A 523 21.79 15.71 22.91
CA SER A 523 22.15 16.60 21.80
C SER A 523 23.14 15.94 20.84
N ASN A 524 23.87 14.92 21.31
CA ASN A 524 24.79 14.13 20.51
C ASN A 524 24.07 12.98 19.80
N ARG A 525 24.18 12.95 18.48
CA ARG A 525 23.57 11.93 17.62
C ARG A 525 24.05 10.51 17.94
N GLU A 526 25.34 10.33 18.17
CA GLU A 526 25.92 9.02 18.47
C GLU A 526 25.44 8.51 19.82
N SER A 527 25.37 9.38 20.83
CA SER A 527 24.78 9.04 22.14
C SER A 527 23.30 8.65 22.02
N CYS A 528 22.52 9.32 21.17
CA CYS A 528 21.14 8.92 20.84
C CYS A 528 21.09 7.53 20.19
N LEU A 529 21.96 7.24 19.23
CA LEU A 529 22.04 5.92 18.59
C LEU A 529 22.48 4.83 19.58
N VAL A 530 23.44 5.10 20.46
CA VAL A 530 23.89 4.17 21.51
C VAL A 530 22.72 3.82 22.45
N TYR A 531 22.00 4.84 22.92
CA TYR A 531 20.84 4.63 23.76
C TYR A 531 19.70 3.91 23.02
N CYS A 532 19.47 4.24 21.75
CA CYS A 532 18.53 3.56 20.88
C CYS A 532 18.87 2.05 20.76
N GLN A 533 20.13 1.72 20.45
CA GLN A 533 20.59 0.34 20.34
C GLN A 533 20.40 -0.43 21.65
N ALA A 534 20.75 0.18 22.80
CA ALA A 534 20.57 -0.46 24.10
C ALA A 534 19.09 -0.79 24.38
N LEU A 535 18.18 0.14 24.10
CA LEU A 535 16.74 -0.07 24.26
C LEU A 535 16.19 -1.15 23.30
N LEU A 536 16.67 -1.19 22.05
CA LEU A 536 16.29 -2.23 21.08
C LEU A 536 16.78 -3.62 21.52
N VAL A 537 18.01 -3.72 21.99
CA VAL A 537 18.57 -4.97 22.52
C VAL A 537 17.78 -5.46 23.73
N ILE A 538 17.43 -4.57 24.67
CA ILE A 538 16.57 -4.91 25.81
C ILE A 538 15.18 -5.36 25.32
N ALA A 539 14.60 -4.68 24.33
CA ALA A 539 13.30 -5.03 23.78
C ALA A 539 13.30 -6.45 23.17
N PHE A 540 14.30 -6.77 22.34
CA PHE A 540 14.46 -8.12 21.77
C PHE A 540 14.78 -9.18 22.84
N GLY A 541 15.66 -8.86 23.78
CA GLY A 541 16.01 -9.77 24.86
C GLY A 541 14.78 -10.17 25.67
N LEU A 542 13.90 -9.22 25.99
CA LEU A 542 12.64 -9.50 26.68
C LEU A 542 11.67 -10.31 25.80
N MET A 543 11.56 -9.96 24.52
CA MET A 543 10.71 -10.66 23.55
C MET A 543 11.10 -12.14 23.40
N TYR A 544 12.38 -12.47 23.54
CA TYR A 544 12.89 -13.85 23.44
C TYR A 544 13.08 -14.55 24.80
N SER A 545 13.07 -13.84 25.93
CA SER A 545 13.18 -14.46 27.25
C SER A 545 11.84 -14.79 27.90
N VAL A 546 10.78 -14.05 27.56
CA VAL A 546 9.48 -14.18 28.22
C VAL A 546 8.65 -15.23 27.50
N ASN A 547 8.35 -16.33 28.19
CA ASN A 547 7.61 -17.46 27.62
C ASN A 547 6.11 -17.28 27.56
N GLN A 548 5.51 -16.49 28.47
CA GLN A 548 4.08 -16.20 28.50
C GLN A 548 3.86 -14.73 28.85
N TRP A 549 2.93 -14.08 28.15
CA TRP A 549 2.67 -12.66 28.29
C TRP A 549 1.20 -12.36 28.14
N ASN A 550 0.63 -11.73 29.17
CA ASN A 550 -0.77 -11.32 29.23
C ASN A 550 -0.90 -9.79 29.32
N GLY A 551 0.09 -9.05 28.83
CA GLY A 551 0.09 -7.58 28.90
C GLY A 551 -0.59 -6.95 27.69
N ASP A 552 -1.41 -5.94 27.95
CA ASP A 552 -2.30 -5.31 26.95
C ASP A 552 -1.59 -4.32 26.02
N ASP A 553 -0.33 -3.98 26.32
CA ASP A 553 0.40 -2.90 25.64
C ASP A 553 1.18 -3.32 24.40
N GLY A 554 1.35 -4.62 24.14
CA GLY A 554 2.24 -5.16 23.09
C GLY A 554 3.03 -6.41 23.55
N PRO A 555 3.93 -6.98 22.73
CA PRO A 555 4.76 -8.10 23.15
C PRO A 555 5.75 -7.71 24.27
N PRO A 556 6.36 -8.68 24.96
CA PRO A 556 7.39 -8.39 25.96
C PRO A 556 8.49 -7.48 25.41
N GLY A 557 8.83 -6.44 26.17
CA GLY A 557 9.83 -5.45 25.76
C GLY A 557 9.32 -4.31 24.87
N PHE A 558 8.05 -4.34 24.43
CA PHE A 558 7.48 -3.33 23.53
C PHE A 558 7.63 -1.89 24.04
N LYS A 559 7.54 -1.66 25.36
CA LYS A 559 7.77 -0.34 25.95
C LYS A 559 9.15 0.23 25.59
N TYR A 560 10.21 -0.58 25.62
CA TYR A 560 11.56 -0.13 25.32
C TYR A 560 11.72 0.16 23.84
N PHE A 561 11.11 -0.66 22.98
CA PHE A 561 11.05 -0.39 21.54
C PHE A 561 10.39 0.96 21.22
N LYS A 562 9.23 1.25 21.84
CA LYS A 562 8.55 2.55 21.67
C LYS A 562 9.45 3.73 22.03
N HIS A 563 10.17 3.61 23.14
CA HIS A 563 11.13 4.63 23.56
C HIS A 563 12.34 4.72 22.62
N ALA A 564 12.85 3.59 22.11
CA ALA A 564 13.97 3.56 21.18
C ALA A 564 13.70 4.39 19.92
N LEU A 565 12.47 4.33 19.38
CA LEU A 565 12.06 5.10 18.19
C LEU A 565 12.13 6.63 18.37
N ARG A 566 12.20 7.13 19.61
CA ARG A 566 12.39 8.57 19.91
C ARG A 566 13.82 9.04 19.66
N PHE A 567 14.79 8.13 19.73
CA PHE A 567 16.22 8.42 19.64
C PHE A 567 16.82 8.09 18.27
N LEU A 568 15.98 7.73 17.29
CA LEU A 568 16.43 7.60 15.91
C LEU A 568 16.72 8.99 15.34
N PRO A 569 17.91 9.22 14.76
CA PRO A 569 18.21 10.43 14.00
C PRO A 569 17.21 10.66 12.86
N ASP A 570 17.07 11.92 12.43
CA ASP A 570 16.21 12.25 11.32
C ASP A 570 16.82 11.78 9.98
N ILE A 571 15.94 11.44 9.02
CA ILE A 571 16.35 10.81 7.75
C ILE A 571 17.21 11.68 6.83
N HIS A 572 17.24 12.99 7.08
CA HIS A 572 18.02 13.97 6.30
C HIS A 572 19.41 14.21 6.88
N GLU A 573 19.69 13.65 8.07
CA GLU A 573 21.02 13.66 8.67
C GLU A 573 21.97 12.66 7.98
N GLU A 574 23.27 12.82 8.20
CA GLU A 574 24.32 12.00 7.57
C GLU A 574 24.19 10.50 7.93
N GLY A 575 24.47 9.59 6.99
CA GLY A 575 24.47 8.15 7.28
C GLY A 575 25.66 7.70 8.14
N SER A 576 25.55 6.57 8.84
CA SER A 576 26.70 5.88 9.45
C SER A 576 26.48 4.37 9.49
N ILE A 577 27.56 3.59 9.55
CA ILE A 577 27.47 2.11 9.69
C ILE A 577 26.65 1.74 10.92
N PHE A 578 26.88 2.46 12.03
CA PHE A 578 26.15 2.25 13.28
C PHE A 578 24.65 2.57 13.13
N PHE A 579 24.30 3.59 12.36
CA PHE A 579 22.89 3.90 12.09
C PHE A 579 22.23 2.83 11.22
N VAL A 580 22.93 2.28 10.22
CA VAL A 580 22.46 1.11 9.44
C VAL A 580 22.19 -0.08 10.37
N GLU A 581 23.11 -0.37 11.31
CA GLU A 581 22.95 -1.44 12.30
C GLU A 581 21.68 -1.24 13.14
N VAL A 582 21.45 -0.03 13.65
CA VAL A 582 20.25 0.33 14.43
C VAL A 582 18.97 0.21 13.60
N LEU A 583 18.96 0.70 12.36
CA LEU A 583 17.80 0.63 11.47
C LEU A 583 17.41 -0.82 11.14
N CYS A 584 18.38 -1.72 10.99
CA CYS A 584 18.10 -3.15 10.83
C CYS A 584 17.35 -3.75 12.03
N TYR A 585 17.74 -3.40 13.26
CA TYR A 585 17.01 -3.81 14.47
C TYR A 585 15.59 -3.25 14.51
N VAL A 586 15.40 -1.98 14.13
CA VAL A 586 14.06 -1.36 14.04
C VAL A 586 13.19 -2.07 13.01
N ALA A 587 13.71 -2.31 11.81
CA ALA A 587 12.99 -2.99 10.74
C ALA A 587 12.55 -4.39 11.17
N TYR A 588 13.46 -5.17 11.78
CA TYR A 588 13.17 -6.53 12.21
C TYR A 588 12.19 -6.59 13.40
N TYR A 589 12.21 -5.59 14.29
CA TYR A 589 11.24 -5.51 15.37
C TYR A 589 9.85 -5.12 14.83
N MET A 590 9.77 -4.16 13.90
CA MET A 590 8.52 -3.83 13.18
C MET A 590 7.93 -5.06 12.48
N GLN A 591 8.78 -5.93 11.92
CA GLN A 591 8.32 -7.18 11.34
C GLN A 591 7.72 -8.11 12.40
N SER A 592 8.36 -8.22 13.58
CA SER A 592 7.87 -9.03 14.69
C SER A 592 6.53 -8.54 15.23
N LEU A 593 6.27 -7.23 15.16
CA LEU A 593 4.97 -6.61 15.44
C LEU A 593 3.92 -6.81 14.35
N ASN A 594 4.26 -7.54 13.28
CA ASN A 594 3.44 -7.72 12.09
C ASN A 594 3.13 -6.39 11.37
N ARG A 595 4.06 -5.42 11.42
CA ARG A 595 4.01 -4.14 10.68
C ARG A 595 4.91 -4.19 9.45
N ARG A 596 4.51 -5.02 8.48
CA ARG A 596 5.29 -5.37 7.28
C ARG A 596 5.70 -4.15 6.45
N ASP A 597 4.78 -3.22 6.20
CA ASP A 597 5.07 -2.01 5.43
C ASP A 597 6.13 -1.16 6.12
N ALA A 598 6.02 -0.99 7.44
CA ALA A 598 7.02 -0.26 8.22
C ALA A 598 8.36 -0.99 8.20
N ALA A 599 8.37 -2.31 8.38
CA ALA A 599 9.57 -3.13 8.31
C ALA A 599 10.27 -2.99 6.94
N PHE A 600 9.51 -3.07 5.85
CA PHE A 600 9.99 -2.88 4.48
C PHE A 600 10.58 -1.48 4.26
N LEU A 601 9.93 -0.43 4.76
CA LEU A 601 10.44 0.94 4.65
C LEU A 601 11.73 1.15 5.46
N TYR A 602 11.81 0.64 6.70
CA TYR A 602 13.00 0.79 7.53
C TYR A 602 14.20 -0.02 7.00
N VAL A 603 13.98 -1.25 6.51
CA VAL A 603 15.08 -2.03 5.89
C VAL A 603 15.51 -1.39 4.56
N GLY A 604 14.57 -0.84 3.78
CA GLY A 604 14.89 -0.09 2.57
C GLY A 604 15.70 1.18 2.85
N LEU A 605 15.41 1.88 3.95
CA LEU A 605 16.22 3.02 4.42
C LEU A 605 17.63 2.56 4.82
N ALA A 606 17.74 1.49 5.61
CA ALA A 606 19.02 0.93 6.03
C ALA A 606 19.88 0.53 4.83
N LEU A 607 19.27 -0.13 3.83
CA LEU A 607 19.97 -0.58 2.64
C LEU A 607 20.43 0.59 1.77
N ARG A 608 19.58 1.60 1.52
CA ARG A 608 19.97 2.79 0.75
C ARG A 608 21.10 3.57 1.45
N MET A 609 21.05 3.64 2.78
CA MET A 609 22.14 4.23 3.57
C MET A 609 23.43 3.41 3.45
N ALA A 610 23.36 2.08 3.52
CA ALA A 610 24.50 1.19 3.31
C ALA A 610 25.10 1.36 1.89
N ILE A 611 24.27 1.52 0.87
CA ILE A 611 24.68 1.80 -0.51
C ILE A 611 25.38 3.17 -0.57
N SER A 612 24.79 4.22 0.01
CA SER A 612 25.36 5.57 0.06
C SER A 612 26.71 5.63 0.78
N LEU A 613 26.93 4.77 1.78
CA LEU A 613 28.21 4.64 2.50
C LEU A 613 29.24 3.77 1.75
N GLY A 614 28.87 3.23 0.57
CA GLY A 614 29.73 2.35 -0.22
C GLY A 614 29.97 0.99 0.43
N LEU A 615 29.05 0.47 1.26
CA LEU A 615 29.21 -0.83 1.92
C LEU A 615 29.02 -2.03 0.97
N HIS A 616 28.47 -1.81 -0.22
CA HIS A 616 28.23 -2.83 -1.23
C HIS A 616 29.47 -3.14 -2.10
N GLN A 617 30.55 -2.38 -1.93
CA GLN A 617 31.81 -2.51 -2.67
C GLN A 617 32.97 -2.80 -1.71
N GLU A 618 33.93 -3.60 -2.16
CA GLU A 618 35.17 -3.80 -1.42
C GLU A 618 36.01 -2.52 -1.44
N VAL A 619 36.65 -2.21 -0.31
CA VAL A 619 37.52 -1.05 -0.21
C VAL A 619 38.96 -1.46 -0.50
N SER A 620 39.77 -0.65 -1.17
CA SER A 620 41.21 -0.94 -1.37
C SER A 620 42.13 0.01 -0.59
N ASP A 621 41.55 0.94 0.18
CA ASP A 621 42.27 1.96 0.93
C ASP A 621 43.13 1.35 2.07
N PRO A 622 44.47 1.44 2.01
CA PRO A 622 45.36 0.84 3.01
C PRO A 622 45.24 1.47 4.40
N THR A 623 44.58 2.64 4.53
CA THR A 623 44.37 3.31 5.82
C THR A 623 43.27 2.67 6.67
N ILE A 624 42.39 1.87 6.04
CA ILE A 624 41.30 1.18 6.74
C ILE A 624 41.80 -0.17 7.26
N SER A 625 41.67 -0.39 8.56
CA SER A 625 42.06 -1.64 9.23
C SER A 625 41.25 -2.84 8.73
N GLU A 626 41.81 -4.05 8.84
CA GLU A 626 41.07 -5.27 8.48
C GLU A 626 39.86 -5.50 9.39
N ALA A 627 39.91 -5.04 10.64
CA ALA A 627 38.76 -5.06 11.54
C ALA A 627 37.61 -4.18 11.02
N ASP A 628 37.91 -2.96 10.57
CA ASP A 628 36.91 -2.04 10.02
C ASP A 628 36.35 -2.54 8.68
N ARG A 629 37.21 -3.11 7.82
CA ARG A 629 36.79 -3.79 6.59
C ARG A 629 35.83 -4.93 6.90
N ASN A 630 36.16 -5.76 7.89
CA ASN A 630 35.30 -6.87 8.28
C ASN A 630 33.96 -6.37 8.88
N ARG A 631 33.96 -5.26 9.64
CA ARG A 631 32.72 -4.62 10.10
C ARG A 631 31.86 -4.18 8.92
N ARG A 632 32.44 -3.50 7.92
CA ARG A 632 31.73 -3.11 6.69
C ARG A 632 31.11 -4.32 5.96
N ARG A 633 31.89 -5.40 5.78
CA ARG A 633 31.42 -6.67 5.17
C ARG A 633 30.25 -7.26 5.96
N ARG A 634 30.39 -7.35 7.29
CA ARG A 634 29.32 -7.86 8.16
C ARG A 634 28.06 -7.03 8.00
N THR A 635 28.11 -5.72 8.26
CA THR A 635 26.94 -4.83 8.19
C THR A 635 26.25 -4.91 6.82
N TRP A 636 27.01 -4.96 5.73
CA TRP A 636 26.45 -5.15 4.39
C TRP A 636 25.68 -6.47 4.25
N TRP A 637 26.32 -7.59 4.56
CA TRP A 637 25.67 -8.89 4.40
C TRP A 637 24.50 -9.07 5.38
N SER A 638 24.53 -8.44 6.54
CA SER A 638 23.40 -8.36 7.47
C SER A 638 22.18 -7.67 6.84
N VAL A 639 22.36 -6.44 6.34
CA VAL A 639 21.26 -5.64 5.78
C VAL A 639 20.76 -6.26 4.47
N TYR A 640 21.65 -6.83 3.68
CA TYR A 640 21.33 -7.60 2.48
C TYR A 640 20.44 -8.80 2.81
N SER A 641 20.84 -9.64 3.78
CA SER A 641 20.04 -10.81 4.19
C SER A 641 18.67 -10.41 4.70
N LEU A 642 18.61 -9.33 5.49
CA LEU A 642 17.35 -8.84 6.03
C LEU A 642 16.42 -8.28 4.93
N ASP A 643 16.95 -7.52 3.96
CA ASP A 643 16.19 -7.03 2.80
C ASP A 643 15.58 -8.20 2.01
N ARG A 644 16.39 -9.21 1.66
CA ARG A 644 15.90 -10.39 0.90
C ARG A 644 14.81 -11.13 1.66
N LEU A 645 15.03 -11.37 2.95
CA LEU A 645 14.09 -12.07 3.80
C LEU A 645 12.73 -11.33 3.87
N LEU A 646 12.76 -10.03 4.16
CA LEU A 646 11.54 -9.24 4.37
C LEU A 646 10.81 -8.95 3.06
N SER A 647 11.54 -8.63 1.99
CA SER A 647 10.97 -8.34 0.68
C SER A 647 10.30 -9.57 0.09
N VAL A 648 11.01 -10.71 0.02
CA VAL A 648 10.47 -11.94 -0.60
C VAL A 648 9.30 -12.52 0.20
N LYS A 649 9.35 -12.54 1.54
CA LYS A 649 8.23 -13.05 2.36
C LYS A 649 7.00 -12.14 2.35
N SER A 650 7.17 -10.87 2.02
CA SER A 650 6.05 -9.92 1.84
C SER A 650 5.57 -9.84 0.38
N GLY A 651 6.28 -10.45 -0.56
CA GLY A 651 6.00 -10.35 -1.99
C GLY A 651 6.46 -9.06 -2.65
N ASN A 652 7.29 -8.28 -1.96
CA ASN A 652 7.85 -7.04 -2.47
C ASN A 652 9.07 -7.31 -3.38
N PRO A 653 9.33 -6.39 -4.33
CA PRO A 653 10.60 -6.27 -5.02
C PRO A 653 11.83 -6.34 -4.11
N ILE A 654 12.86 -7.10 -4.52
CA ILE A 654 14.21 -6.94 -3.96
C ILE A 654 14.81 -5.59 -4.40
N THR A 655 15.61 -4.98 -3.54
CA THR A 655 15.96 -3.54 -3.67
C THR A 655 17.27 -3.26 -4.43
N ILE A 656 18.15 -4.26 -4.54
CA ILE A 656 19.44 -4.18 -5.27
C ILE A 656 19.64 -5.49 -6.04
N HIS A 657 20.26 -5.48 -7.22
CA HIS A 657 20.60 -6.71 -7.94
C HIS A 657 21.98 -7.22 -7.52
N ASP A 658 22.17 -8.54 -7.56
CA ASP A 658 23.42 -9.16 -7.11
C ASP A 658 24.63 -8.80 -7.99
N GLY A 659 24.40 -8.41 -9.24
CA GLY A 659 25.45 -7.91 -10.16
C GLY A 659 26.07 -6.57 -9.75
N ASP A 660 25.39 -5.81 -8.89
CA ASP A 660 25.88 -4.51 -8.39
C ASP A 660 26.76 -4.65 -7.13
N ILE A 661 27.01 -5.89 -6.67
CA ILE A 661 27.66 -6.16 -5.39
C ILE A 661 29.10 -6.64 -5.63
N GLY A 662 30.07 -5.85 -5.18
CA GLY A 662 31.51 -6.12 -5.34
C GLY A 662 32.25 -6.45 -4.05
N ILE A 663 31.54 -6.75 -2.95
CA ILE A 663 32.14 -6.98 -1.62
C ILE A 663 32.38 -8.46 -1.32
N THR A 664 33.44 -8.75 -0.57
CA THR A 664 33.83 -10.13 -0.19
C THR A 664 33.12 -10.61 1.09
N TRP A 665 33.25 -11.91 1.39
CA TRP A 665 32.68 -12.53 2.59
C TRP A 665 33.41 -12.08 3.86
N PRO A 666 32.71 -11.93 5.00
CA PRO A 666 33.35 -11.64 6.27
C PRO A 666 34.20 -12.84 6.70
N GLY A 667 35.39 -12.57 7.20
CA GLY A 667 36.40 -13.59 7.50
C GLY A 667 37.00 -13.45 8.89
N ALA A 668 37.93 -14.37 9.20
CA ALA A 668 38.80 -14.23 10.35
C ALA A 668 39.77 -13.07 10.11
N VAL A 669 39.95 -12.22 11.12
CA VAL A 669 40.95 -11.14 11.08
C VAL A 669 42.21 -11.67 11.76
N ASP A 670 43.33 -11.68 11.03
CA ASP A 670 44.62 -12.16 11.53
C ASP A 670 45.04 -11.40 12.79
N GLY A 671 45.40 -12.14 13.84
CA GLY A 671 45.80 -11.56 15.14
C GLY A 671 44.65 -11.10 16.04
N SER A 672 43.38 -11.30 15.65
CA SER A 672 42.22 -10.98 16.48
C SER A 672 41.85 -12.13 17.43
N THR A 673 41.41 -11.79 18.66
CA THR A 673 40.88 -12.76 19.65
C THR A 673 39.43 -13.14 19.38
N PHE A 674 38.81 -12.63 18.31
CA PHE A 674 37.40 -12.82 18.01
C PHE A 674 37.14 -14.16 17.35
N ASP A 675 36.13 -14.88 17.84
CA ASP A 675 35.63 -16.10 17.21
C ASP A 675 35.10 -15.75 15.79
N PRO A 676 35.65 -16.33 14.71
CA PRO A 676 35.14 -16.10 13.36
C PRO A 676 33.78 -16.75 13.11
N TRP A 677 33.30 -17.57 14.05
CA TRP A 677 32.06 -18.32 13.93
C TRP A 677 30.83 -17.47 13.54
N PRO A 678 30.54 -16.30 14.14
CA PRO A 678 29.42 -15.46 13.72
C PRO A 678 29.51 -15.02 12.25
N SER A 679 30.73 -14.79 11.72
CA SER A 679 30.94 -14.47 10.31
C SER A 679 30.67 -15.67 9.41
N THR A 680 31.04 -16.88 9.84
CA THR A 680 30.72 -18.13 9.16
C THR A 680 29.21 -18.35 9.11
N VAL A 681 28.52 -18.21 10.24
CA VAL A 681 27.06 -18.34 10.33
C VAL A 681 26.37 -17.32 9.41
N LEU A 682 26.76 -16.04 9.49
CA LEU A 682 26.25 -14.99 8.61
C LEU A 682 26.46 -15.35 7.13
N THR A 683 27.65 -15.81 6.75
CA THR A 683 27.97 -16.17 5.35
C THR A 683 27.05 -17.27 4.83
N HIS A 684 26.85 -18.35 5.60
CA HIS A 684 25.97 -19.44 5.18
C HIS A 684 24.50 -19.05 5.16
N TYR A 685 24.06 -18.24 6.12
CA TYR A 685 22.71 -17.66 6.12
C TYR A 685 22.50 -16.74 4.91
N THR A 686 23.50 -15.92 4.58
CA THR A 686 23.47 -14.98 3.44
C THR A 686 23.42 -15.69 2.10
N LYS A 687 24.15 -16.79 1.94
CA LYS A 687 24.06 -17.63 0.73
C LYS A 687 22.64 -18.15 0.51
N LEU A 688 21.94 -18.56 1.56
CA LEU A 688 20.51 -18.92 1.48
C LEU A 688 19.64 -17.70 1.16
N SER A 689 19.91 -16.53 1.79
CA SER A 689 19.16 -15.30 1.50
C SER A 689 19.32 -14.85 0.03
N ARG A 690 20.48 -15.11 -0.59
CA ARG A 690 20.71 -14.92 -2.03
C ARG A 690 19.86 -15.87 -2.86
N ILE A 691 19.83 -17.16 -2.53
CA ILE A 691 18.95 -18.13 -3.19
C ILE A 691 17.47 -17.72 -3.03
N LEU A 692 17.06 -17.24 -1.85
CA LEU A 692 15.71 -16.73 -1.60
C LEU A 692 15.38 -15.52 -2.50
N GLY A 693 16.33 -14.61 -2.71
CA GLY A 693 16.20 -13.49 -3.64
C GLY A 693 15.93 -13.97 -5.07
N ARG A 694 16.72 -14.96 -5.55
CA ARG A 694 16.51 -15.60 -6.85
C ARG A 694 15.14 -16.27 -6.96
N ILE A 695 14.71 -17.01 -5.94
CA ILE A 695 13.36 -17.60 -5.88
C ILE A 695 12.30 -16.51 -6.07
N GLY A 696 12.39 -15.41 -5.31
CA GLY A 696 11.44 -14.30 -5.43
C GLY A 696 11.41 -13.66 -6.82
N GLU A 697 12.56 -13.54 -7.48
CA GLU A 697 12.69 -12.92 -8.79
C GLU A 697 12.28 -13.86 -9.94
N GLU A 698 12.86 -15.06 -10.01
CA GLU A 698 12.74 -16.00 -11.14
C GLU A 698 11.45 -16.83 -11.11
N ILE A 699 10.87 -17.08 -9.93
CA ILE A 699 9.66 -17.90 -9.81
C ILE A 699 8.42 -17.01 -9.64
N TYR A 700 8.46 -16.01 -8.76
CA TYR A 700 7.24 -15.30 -8.34
C TYR A 700 7.02 -13.93 -8.98
N ARG A 701 8.05 -13.33 -9.60
CA ARG A 701 7.95 -11.94 -10.11
C ARG A 701 8.12 -11.82 -11.61
N LYS A 702 9.25 -12.23 -12.15
CA LYS A 702 9.45 -12.34 -13.60
C LYS A 702 8.75 -13.62 -14.01
N LYS A 703 7.47 -13.55 -14.41
CA LYS A 703 6.77 -14.74 -14.93
C LYS A 703 7.65 -15.40 -15.99
N PRO A 704 8.10 -16.64 -15.77
CA PRO A 704 8.89 -17.34 -16.79
C PRO A 704 8.10 -17.31 -18.10
N GLY A 705 8.75 -16.99 -19.21
CA GLY A 705 8.03 -16.78 -20.48
C GLY A 705 7.41 -18.05 -21.07
N SER A 706 7.62 -19.21 -20.43
CA SER A 706 7.12 -20.54 -20.77
C SER A 706 7.39 -21.50 -19.60
N GLY A 707 6.65 -22.60 -19.52
CA GLY A 707 6.86 -23.69 -18.57
C GLY A 707 8.28 -24.26 -18.62
N SER A 708 8.90 -24.29 -19.80
CA SER A 708 10.31 -24.68 -19.95
C SER A 708 11.30 -23.74 -19.22
N ASN A 709 11.01 -22.44 -19.16
CA ASN A 709 11.82 -21.49 -18.40
C ASN A 709 11.62 -21.68 -16.89
N LEU A 710 10.39 -22.01 -16.45
CA LEU A 710 10.10 -22.32 -15.05
C LEU A 710 10.86 -23.57 -14.59
N ILE A 711 10.86 -24.63 -15.41
CA ILE A 711 11.66 -25.85 -15.16
C ILE A 711 13.14 -25.49 -14.97
N ALA A 712 13.70 -24.71 -15.91
CA ALA A 712 15.10 -24.31 -15.87
C ALA A 712 15.45 -23.52 -14.60
N SER A 713 14.59 -22.59 -14.17
CA SER A 713 14.76 -21.84 -12.92
C SER A 713 14.66 -22.74 -11.69
N VAL A 714 13.63 -23.60 -11.60
CA VAL A 714 13.48 -24.55 -10.49
C VAL A 714 14.68 -25.47 -10.40
N GLN A 715 15.16 -26.00 -11.53
CA GLN A 715 16.34 -26.84 -11.58
C GLN A 715 17.61 -26.09 -11.13
N SER A 716 17.82 -24.88 -11.65
CA SER A 716 18.97 -24.04 -11.27
C SER A 716 19.00 -23.76 -9.77
N ILE A 717 17.86 -23.35 -9.20
CA ILE A 717 17.71 -23.05 -7.76
C ILE A 717 17.92 -24.32 -6.92
N THR A 718 17.38 -25.44 -7.37
CA THR A 718 17.52 -26.74 -6.72
C THR A 718 18.99 -27.20 -6.67
N ASN A 719 19.74 -26.99 -7.75
CA ASN A 719 21.18 -27.25 -7.79
C ASN A 719 21.96 -26.37 -6.81
N ASP A 720 21.59 -25.09 -6.69
CA ASP A 720 22.21 -24.17 -5.73
C ASP A 720 21.92 -24.58 -4.28
N LEU A 721 20.69 -25.00 -3.97
CA LEU A 721 20.32 -25.53 -2.65
C LEU A 721 21.12 -26.81 -2.33
N SER A 722 21.28 -27.70 -3.30
CA SER A 722 22.13 -28.90 -3.19
C SER A 722 23.60 -28.56 -2.96
N SER A 723 24.09 -27.54 -3.64
CA SER A 723 25.47 -27.05 -3.51
C SER A 723 25.70 -26.46 -2.11
N TRP A 724 24.76 -25.65 -1.64
CA TRP A 724 24.80 -25.09 -0.30
C TRP A 724 24.76 -26.18 0.78
N LEU A 725 23.88 -27.17 0.61
CA LEU A 725 23.72 -28.33 1.50
C LEU A 725 25.04 -29.10 1.69
N ARG A 726 25.82 -29.27 0.61
CA ARG A 726 27.14 -29.92 0.68
C ARG A 726 28.21 -29.07 1.37
N GLN A 727 28.11 -27.74 1.26
CA GLN A 727 29.10 -26.79 1.78
C GLN A 727 28.86 -26.38 3.23
N VAL A 728 27.67 -26.62 3.80
CA VAL A 728 27.36 -26.18 5.17
C VAL A 728 28.26 -26.91 6.19
N PRO A 729 28.85 -26.20 7.17
CA PRO A 729 29.68 -26.80 8.22
C PRO A 729 28.90 -27.79 9.10
N ASP A 730 29.58 -28.83 9.58
CA ASP A 730 28.95 -29.89 10.39
C ASP A 730 28.26 -29.34 11.66
N ARG A 731 28.84 -28.32 12.31
CA ARG A 731 28.26 -27.67 13.50
C ARG A 731 26.89 -27.01 13.24
N LEU A 732 26.56 -26.70 11.98
CA LEU A 732 25.26 -26.13 11.57
C LEU A 732 24.30 -27.17 11.01
N ARG A 733 24.75 -28.41 10.78
CA ARG A 733 23.88 -29.50 10.34
C ARG A 733 23.01 -29.97 11.50
N ILE A 734 21.82 -30.46 11.16
CA ILE A 734 20.93 -31.11 12.12
C ILE A 734 20.99 -32.62 11.89
N ASP A 735 21.33 -33.34 12.95
CA ASP A 735 21.13 -34.78 13.03
C ASP A 735 19.74 -35.05 13.60
N PHE A 736 18.86 -35.59 12.75
CA PHE A 736 17.48 -35.88 13.13
C PHE A 736 17.36 -37.06 14.08
N ALA A 737 18.36 -37.96 14.14
CA ALA A 737 18.39 -39.04 15.12
C ALA A 737 18.75 -38.54 16.53
N ALA A 738 19.60 -37.51 16.61
CA ALA A 738 20.03 -36.91 17.88
C ALA A 738 19.22 -35.66 18.29
N LEU A 739 18.17 -35.31 17.54
CA LEU A 739 17.45 -34.04 17.63
C LEU A 739 16.89 -33.75 19.04
N GLU A 740 16.46 -34.81 19.75
CA GLU A 740 15.92 -34.67 21.11
C GLU A 740 17.00 -34.41 22.16
N THR A 741 18.27 -34.68 21.86
CA THR A 741 19.38 -34.56 22.81
C THR A 741 20.27 -33.35 22.55
N HIS A 742 20.51 -33.00 21.28
CA HIS A 742 21.44 -31.95 20.89
C HIS A 742 20.83 -31.09 19.79
N ILE A 743 20.44 -29.86 20.16
CA ILE A 743 19.96 -28.86 19.20
C ILE A 743 20.39 -27.47 19.68
N ASN A 744 20.84 -26.63 18.75
CA ASN A 744 21.24 -25.26 19.04
C ASN A 744 20.50 -24.27 18.13
N ARG A 745 20.42 -23.02 18.57
CA ARG A 745 19.58 -22.02 17.91
C ARG A 745 20.05 -21.65 16.50
N GLU A 746 21.36 -21.67 16.25
CA GLU A 746 21.96 -21.32 14.96
C GLU A 746 21.61 -22.37 13.90
N SER A 747 21.75 -23.65 14.26
CA SER A 747 21.29 -24.78 13.44
C SER A 747 19.80 -24.67 13.18
N VAL A 748 18.97 -24.41 14.19
CA VAL A 748 17.51 -24.20 13.97
C VAL A 748 17.27 -23.10 12.93
N SER A 749 17.84 -21.91 13.12
CA SER A 749 17.61 -20.75 12.24
C SER A 749 18.02 -21.00 10.79
N ILE A 750 19.20 -21.56 10.56
CA ILE A 750 19.74 -21.81 9.22
C ILE A 750 18.95 -22.91 8.50
N ASN A 751 18.63 -24.01 9.19
CA ASN A 751 17.94 -25.13 8.59
C ASN A 751 16.48 -24.79 8.24
N LEU A 752 15.79 -24.03 9.09
CA LEU A 752 14.46 -23.52 8.76
C LEU A 752 14.49 -22.59 7.53
N HIS A 753 15.54 -21.77 7.39
CA HIS A 753 15.70 -20.92 6.22
C HIS A 753 15.93 -21.75 4.94
N PHE A 754 16.74 -22.80 5.02
CA PHE A 754 16.96 -23.76 3.93
C PHE A 754 15.66 -24.46 3.51
N TYR A 755 14.95 -25.10 4.44
CA TYR A 755 13.69 -25.80 4.13
C TYR A 755 12.60 -24.85 3.63
N SER A 756 12.58 -23.59 4.10
CA SER A 756 11.71 -22.57 3.54
C SER A 756 12.05 -22.25 2.08
N CYS A 757 13.33 -22.24 1.68
CA CYS A 757 13.71 -22.04 0.28
C CYS A 757 13.29 -23.23 -0.59
N VAL A 758 13.45 -24.46 -0.11
CA VAL A 758 12.95 -25.68 -0.78
C VAL A 758 11.44 -25.57 -0.98
N ASN A 759 10.69 -25.28 0.08
CA ASN A 759 9.24 -25.14 0.02
C ASN A 759 8.80 -24.04 -0.94
N MET A 760 9.44 -22.86 -0.91
CA MET A 760 9.09 -21.78 -1.83
C MET A 760 9.44 -22.08 -3.29
N THR A 761 10.46 -22.89 -3.56
CA THR A 761 10.84 -23.29 -4.93
C THR A 761 9.80 -24.23 -5.52
N ALA A 762 9.34 -25.21 -4.74
CA ALA A 762 8.41 -26.26 -5.19
C ALA A 762 6.92 -25.87 -5.07
N ARG A 763 6.60 -24.81 -4.31
CA ARG A 763 5.23 -24.40 -3.99
C ARG A 763 4.32 -24.29 -5.22
N PRO A 764 4.63 -23.57 -6.31
CA PRO A 764 3.71 -23.44 -7.45
C PRO A 764 3.31 -24.80 -8.04
N LEU A 765 4.28 -25.71 -8.16
CA LEU A 765 4.06 -27.06 -8.68
C LEU A 765 3.19 -27.92 -7.75
N VAL A 766 3.48 -27.89 -6.45
CA VAL A 766 2.69 -28.63 -5.44
C VAL A 766 1.24 -28.17 -5.45
N PHE A 767 1.00 -26.86 -5.46
CA PHE A 767 -0.36 -26.31 -5.46
C PHE A 767 -1.11 -26.58 -6.76
N TYR A 768 -0.44 -26.54 -7.91
CA TYR A 768 -1.03 -26.94 -9.20
C TYR A 768 -1.50 -28.41 -9.17
N VAL A 769 -0.66 -29.33 -8.68
CA VAL A 769 -1.03 -30.75 -8.58
C VAL A 769 -2.18 -30.97 -7.60
N ILE A 770 -2.19 -30.26 -6.47
CA ILE A 770 -3.30 -30.28 -5.50
C ILE A 770 -4.60 -29.86 -6.16
N GLN A 771 -4.60 -28.73 -6.89
CA GLN A 771 -5.78 -28.23 -7.57
C GLN A 771 -6.30 -29.24 -8.61
N ARG A 772 -5.41 -29.76 -9.47
CA ARG A 772 -5.75 -30.77 -10.49
C ARG A 772 -6.40 -32.01 -9.87
N ARG A 773 -5.93 -32.44 -8.70
CA ARG A 773 -6.50 -33.59 -7.99
C ARG A 773 -7.86 -33.29 -7.39
N LEU A 774 -8.02 -32.15 -6.72
CA LEU A 774 -9.31 -31.74 -6.14
C LEU A 774 -10.38 -31.58 -7.23
N ASP A 775 -10.01 -31.12 -8.43
CA ASP A 775 -10.93 -30.99 -9.56
C ASP A 775 -11.31 -32.34 -10.17
N ALA A 776 -10.33 -33.25 -10.32
CA ALA A 776 -10.60 -34.63 -10.72
C ALA A 776 -11.52 -35.34 -9.70
N GLU A 777 -11.40 -35.00 -8.41
CA GLU A 777 -12.21 -35.57 -7.32
C GLU A 777 -13.66 -35.12 -7.42
N ALA A 778 -13.86 -33.82 -7.65
CA ALA A 778 -15.18 -33.25 -7.91
C ALA A 778 -15.85 -33.85 -9.16
N GLN A 779 -15.06 -34.39 -10.10
CA GLN A 779 -15.54 -35.04 -11.33
C GLN A 779 -15.64 -36.57 -11.21
N GLY A 780 -15.28 -37.17 -10.06
CA GLY A 780 -15.33 -38.61 -9.84
C GLY A 780 -14.29 -39.42 -10.64
N SER A 781 -13.22 -38.78 -11.12
CA SER A 781 -12.19 -39.37 -11.99
C SER A 781 -10.82 -39.49 -11.32
N VAL A 782 -10.74 -39.45 -9.98
CA VAL A 782 -9.46 -39.47 -9.25
C VAL A 782 -8.79 -40.83 -9.31
N THR A 783 -7.55 -40.81 -9.75
CA THR A 783 -6.62 -41.94 -9.62
C THR A 783 -6.19 -42.10 -8.17
N GLN A 784 -6.05 -43.34 -7.69
CA GLN A 784 -5.65 -43.62 -6.31
C GLN A 784 -4.21 -43.12 -6.04
N ASP A 785 -3.32 -43.16 -7.04
CA ASP A 785 -1.98 -42.61 -6.94
C ASP A 785 -1.89 -41.20 -7.56
N TRP A 786 -1.31 -40.27 -6.81
CA TRP A 786 -1.07 -38.90 -7.26
C TRP A 786 0.10 -38.78 -8.23
N LYS A 787 0.95 -39.80 -8.30
CA LYS A 787 2.11 -39.87 -9.20
C LYS A 787 1.70 -40.23 -10.63
N GLU A 788 0.49 -40.76 -10.84
CA GLU A 788 0.00 -41.12 -12.17
C GLU A 788 -0.07 -39.91 -13.11
N GLY A 789 0.58 -40.02 -14.26
CA GLY A 789 0.66 -38.94 -15.25
C GLY A 789 1.57 -37.78 -14.85
N LEU A 790 2.42 -37.94 -13.83
CA LEU A 790 3.50 -37.02 -13.49
C LEU A 790 4.86 -37.61 -13.87
N SER A 791 5.83 -36.76 -14.21
CA SER A 791 7.20 -37.19 -14.41
C SER A 791 7.84 -37.60 -13.07
N PRO A 792 8.84 -38.50 -13.09
CA PRO A 792 9.62 -38.82 -11.89
C PRO A 792 10.27 -37.59 -11.23
N ASN A 793 10.66 -36.58 -12.01
CA ASN A 793 11.26 -35.34 -11.50
C ASN A 793 10.24 -34.46 -10.78
N THR A 794 9.04 -34.26 -11.35
CA THR A 794 7.94 -33.53 -10.70
C THR A 794 7.56 -34.18 -9.38
N VAL A 795 7.48 -35.52 -9.36
CA VAL A 795 7.24 -36.29 -8.14
C VAL A 795 8.33 -36.06 -7.10
N ALA A 796 9.61 -36.11 -7.50
CA ALA A 796 10.74 -35.88 -6.60
C ALA A 796 10.76 -34.46 -5.99
N VAL A 797 10.39 -33.43 -6.77
CA VAL A 797 10.28 -32.04 -6.29
C VAL A 797 9.15 -31.90 -5.26
N ILE A 798 8.00 -32.53 -5.51
CA ILE A 798 6.86 -32.54 -4.59
C ILE A 798 7.21 -33.30 -3.31
N ASP A 799 7.80 -34.49 -3.42
CA ASP A 799 8.24 -35.31 -2.28
C ASP A 799 9.29 -34.56 -1.44
N SER A 800 10.23 -33.85 -2.09
CA SER A 800 11.21 -32.99 -1.42
C SER A 800 10.54 -31.85 -0.64
N CYS A 801 9.48 -31.27 -1.19
CA CYS A 801 8.72 -30.20 -0.54
C CYS A 801 7.95 -30.72 0.69
N ILE A 802 7.28 -31.88 0.58
CA ILE A 802 6.59 -32.51 1.71
C ILE A 802 7.60 -32.88 2.81
N THR A 803 8.74 -33.42 2.42
CA THR A 803 9.85 -33.77 3.32
C THR A 803 10.40 -32.54 4.03
N ALA A 804 10.60 -31.42 3.31
CA ALA A 804 11.05 -30.16 3.90
C ALA A 804 10.03 -29.57 4.90
N ALA A 805 8.72 -29.69 4.63
CA ALA A 805 7.68 -29.27 5.57
C ALA A 805 7.66 -30.16 6.84
N ARG A 806 7.81 -31.49 6.69
CA ARG A 806 7.94 -32.42 7.82
C ARG A 806 9.18 -32.12 8.66
N ALA A 807 10.33 -31.92 8.02
CA ALA A 807 11.59 -31.56 8.67
C ALA A 807 11.47 -30.25 9.45
N THR A 808 10.82 -29.24 8.86
CA THR A 808 10.51 -27.97 9.52
C THR A 808 9.73 -28.20 10.82
N THR A 809 8.66 -29.00 10.78
CA THR A 809 7.87 -29.31 11.97
C THR A 809 8.69 -30.06 13.03
N MET A 810 9.48 -31.06 12.65
CA MET A 810 10.30 -31.83 13.59
C MET A 810 11.34 -30.97 14.30
N ILE A 811 12.03 -30.11 13.55
CA ILE A 811 12.99 -29.16 14.10
C ILE A 811 12.31 -28.23 15.10
N MET A 812 11.11 -27.73 14.76
CA MET A 812 10.37 -26.84 15.65
C MET A 812 9.81 -27.54 16.88
N ASP A 813 9.39 -28.81 16.77
CA ASP A 813 8.98 -29.62 17.92
C ASP A 813 10.14 -29.85 18.90
N ALA A 814 11.31 -30.23 18.39
CA ALA A 814 12.50 -30.35 19.21
C ALA A 814 12.93 -29.00 19.81
N ALA A 815 12.90 -27.92 19.03
CA ALA A 815 13.15 -26.58 19.56
C ALA A 815 12.16 -26.22 20.68
N ALA A 816 10.89 -26.63 20.58
CA ALA A 816 9.89 -26.42 21.64
C ALA A 816 10.27 -27.16 22.93
N LYS A 817 10.64 -28.45 22.82
CA LYS A 817 11.07 -29.30 23.94
C LYS A 817 12.30 -28.74 24.66
N HIS A 818 13.19 -28.08 23.91
CA HIS A 818 14.40 -27.43 24.44
C HIS A 818 14.21 -25.95 24.82
N ASN A 819 12.98 -25.42 24.79
CA ASN A 819 12.67 -24.00 25.07
C ASN A 819 13.43 -22.99 24.16
N LEU A 820 13.65 -23.35 22.90
CA LEU A 820 14.33 -22.54 21.88
C LEU A 820 13.37 -21.83 20.91
N ILE A 821 12.06 -21.91 21.14
CA ILE A 821 11.06 -21.22 20.32
C ILE A 821 10.96 -19.75 20.70
N ALA A 822 11.15 -18.88 19.70
CA ALA A 822 10.84 -17.47 19.81
C ALA A 822 9.32 -17.23 19.69
N THR A 823 8.59 -17.38 20.79
CA THR A 823 7.11 -17.30 20.85
C THR A 823 6.55 -16.00 20.23
N TYR A 824 7.24 -14.87 20.41
CA TYR A 824 6.83 -13.56 19.86
C TYR A 824 7.70 -13.10 18.68
N GLY A 825 8.63 -13.94 18.23
CA GLY A 825 9.49 -13.65 17.09
C GLY A 825 8.79 -13.90 15.76
N TYR A 826 9.19 -13.17 14.72
CA TYR A 826 8.63 -13.33 13.38
C TYR A 826 8.96 -14.67 12.71
N LEU A 827 10.25 -15.06 12.69
CA LEU A 827 10.74 -16.17 11.87
C LEU A 827 10.09 -17.51 12.19
N ASP A 828 10.10 -17.90 13.47
CA ASP A 828 9.62 -19.22 13.92
C ASP A 828 8.13 -19.39 13.60
N GLY A 829 7.32 -18.39 13.92
CA GLY A 829 5.89 -18.40 13.61
C GLY A 829 5.60 -18.42 12.10
N GLU A 830 6.42 -17.77 11.27
CA GLU A 830 6.29 -17.81 9.81
C GLU A 830 6.66 -19.17 9.23
N TYR A 831 7.73 -19.80 9.70
CA TYR A 831 8.16 -21.11 9.22
C TYR A 831 7.16 -22.20 9.61
N ILE A 832 6.69 -22.22 10.87
CA ILE A 832 5.66 -23.17 11.31
C ILE A 832 4.38 -22.96 10.50
N PHE A 833 3.92 -21.72 10.34
CA PHE A 833 2.71 -21.43 9.58
C PHE A 833 2.81 -21.88 8.12
N SER A 834 3.93 -21.59 7.45
CA SER A 834 4.12 -22.01 6.05
C SER A 834 4.19 -23.52 5.89
N ALA A 835 4.81 -24.24 6.83
CA ALA A 835 4.84 -25.70 6.81
C ALA A 835 3.46 -26.30 7.10
N ALA A 836 2.75 -25.77 8.09
CA ALA A 836 1.40 -26.22 8.46
C ALA A 836 0.41 -26.01 7.30
N LEU A 837 0.44 -24.86 6.62
CA LEU A 837 -0.39 -24.60 5.45
C LEU A 837 -0.17 -25.64 4.36
N LEU A 838 1.11 -25.95 4.05
CA LEU A 838 1.43 -26.96 3.04
C LEU A 838 0.94 -28.35 3.46
N LEU A 839 1.17 -28.74 4.71
CA LEU A 839 0.77 -30.06 5.22
C LEU A 839 -0.76 -30.21 5.29
N VAL A 840 -1.52 -29.17 5.64
CA VAL A 840 -3.00 -29.17 5.57
C VAL A 840 -3.47 -29.45 4.14
N MET A 841 -2.87 -28.79 3.15
CA MET A 841 -3.24 -28.96 1.75
C MET A 841 -2.82 -30.32 1.20
N VAL A 842 -1.66 -30.85 1.62
CA VAL A 842 -1.20 -32.20 1.24
C VAL A 842 -2.12 -33.27 1.81
N ASN A 843 -2.47 -33.21 3.09
CA ASN A 843 -3.39 -34.18 3.71
C ASN A 843 -4.81 -34.10 3.14
N ALA A 844 -5.19 -32.99 2.51
CA ALA A 844 -6.48 -32.82 1.87
C ALA A 844 -6.57 -33.42 0.46
N ALA A 845 -5.48 -33.42 -0.32
CA ALA A 845 -5.51 -33.76 -1.75
C ALA A 845 -4.70 -35.01 -2.14
N PHE A 846 -3.77 -35.43 -1.28
CA PHE A 846 -2.96 -36.63 -1.49
C PHE A 846 -3.52 -37.81 -0.67
N PRO A 847 -3.18 -39.06 -1.06
CA PRO A 847 -3.56 -40.23 -0.27
C PRO A 847 -3.12 -40.10 1.19
N PRO A 848 -3.92 -40.62 2.13
CA PRO A 848 -3.66 -40.47 3.56
C PRO A 848 -2.28 -41.04 3.92
N ASN A 849 -1.44 -40.18 4.51
CA ASN A 849 -0.10 -40.53 4.95
C ASN A 849 0.04 -40.16 6.43
N GLU A 850 0.15 -41.17 7.30
CA GLU A 850 0.18 -40.98 8.75
C GLU A 850 1.31 -40.06 9.21
N THR A 851 2.46 -40.09 8.56
CA THR A 851 3.60 -39.26 8.95
C THR A 851 3.37 -37.79 8.60
N SER A 852 2.74 -37.52 7.46
CA SER A 852 2.34 -36.16 7.07
C SER A 852 1.18 -35.63 7.91
N ALA A 853 0.26 -36.50 8.32
CA ALA A 853 -0.83 -36.17 9.25
C ALA A 853 -0.28 -35.82 10.65
N ARG A 854 0.63 -36.63 11.20
CA ARG A 854 1.31 -36.34 12.47
C ARG A 854 2.08 -35.02 12.42
N ALA A 855 2.83 -34.78 11.34
CA ALA A 855 3.54 -33.52 11.17
C ALA A 855 2.60 -32.31 11.06
N MET A 856 1.43 -32.46 10.41
CA MET A 856 0.42 -31.41 10.37
C MET A 856 -0.09 -31.09 11.77
N ASP A 857 -0.50 -32.11 12.54
CA ASP A 857 -1.06 -31.91 13.88
C ASP A 857 -0.02 -31.34 14.85
N THR A 858 1.24 -31.77 14.76
CA THR A 858 2.34 -31.14 15.54
C THR A 858 2.50 -29.67 15.17
N ALA A 859 2.50 -29.30 13.89
CA ALA A 859 2.63 -27.91 13.48
C ALA A 859 1.46 -27.03 13.96
N LEU A 860 0.22 -27.56 13.90
CA LEU A 860 -0.97 -26.89 14.44
C LEU A 860 -0.86 -26.72 15.97
N ASN A 861 -0.43 -27.76 16.68
CA ASN A 861 -0.23 -27.71 18.14
C ASN A 861 0.86 -26.72 18.55
N LEU A 862 1.93 -26.57 17.76
CA LEU A 862 2.96 -25.56 18.00
C LEU A 862 2.40 -24.13 17.85
N LEU A 863 1.63 -23.87 16.79
CA LEU A 863 0.97 -22.57 16.61
C LEU A 863 -0.02 -22.27 17.74
N ARG A 864 -0.81 -23.28 18.14
CA ARG A 864 -1.70 -23.20 19.29
C ARG A 864 -0.93 -22.89 20.58
N GLY A 865 0.18 -23.58 20.83
CA GLY A 865 1.02 -23.36 22.00
C GLY A 865 1.60 -21.94 22.06
N MET A 866 1.97 -21.36 20.90
CA MET A 866 2.39 -19.95 20.84
C MET A 866 1.22 -18.99 21.07
N ALA A 867 0.02 -19.34 20.58
CA ALA A 867 -1.19 -18.56 20.78
C ALA A 867 -1.64 -18.53 22.24
N ASP A 868 -1.69 -19.70 22.90
CA ASP A 868 -2.08 -19.88 24.30
C ASP A 868 -1.14 -19.13 25.26
N ARG A 869 0.09 -18.84 24.81
CA ARG A 869 1.08 -18.05 25.55
C ARG A 869 0.88 -16.53 25.41
N GLY A 870 0.03 -16.06 24.51
CA GLY A 870 -0.29 -14.64 24.31
C GLY A 870 -0.06 -14.12 22.89
N ASN A 871 0.41 -14.94 21.94
CA ASN A 871 0.61 -14.51 20.56
C ASN A 871 -0.69 -14.57 19.75
N MET A 872 -1.50 -13.50 19.84
CA MET A 872 -2.80 -13.40 19.17
C MET A 872 -2.71 -13.49 17.64
N TYR A 873 -1.60 -13.03 17.05
CA TYR A 873 -1.35 -13.12 15.61
C TYR A 873 -1.26 -14.59 15.16
N LEU A 874 -0.48 -15.40 15.87
CA LEU A 874 -0.38 -16.83 15.58
C LEU A 874 -1.64 -17.60 15.92
N GLY A 875 -2.39 -17.19 16.96
CA GLY A 875 -3.71 -17.75 17.24
C GLY A 875 -4.67 -17.63 16.06
N SER A 876 -4.60 -16.51 15.34
CA SER A 876 -5.47 -16.25 14.20
C SER A 876 -5.06 -17.04 12.96
N ARG A 877 -3.75 -17.19 12.75
CA ARG A 877 -3.19 -18.11 11.75
C ARG A 877 -3.55 -19.57 12.03
N HIS A 878 -3.58 -19.97 13.29
CA HIS A 878 -3.99 -21.30 13.71
C HIS A 878 -5.49 -21.54 13.44
N THR A 879 -6.37 -20.63 13.88
CA THR A 879 -7.82 -20.70 13.61
C THR A 879 -8.09 -20.84 12.12
N LEU A 880 -7.38 -20.07 11.31
CA LEU A 880 -7.48 -20.15 9.87
C LEU A 880 -7.14 -21.54 9.32
N LEU A 881 -6.04 -22.14 9.76
CA LEU A 881 -5.64 -23.46 9.26
C LEU A 881 -6.66 -24.53 9.67
N LEU A 882 -7.33 -24.37 10.80
CA LEU A 882 -8.45 -25.22 11.20
C LEU A 882 -9.68 -25.03 10.32
N GLU A 883 -10.02 -23.79 9.95
CA GLU A 883 -11.09 -23.49 8.98
C GLU A 883 -10.80 -24.17 7.64
N LEU A 884 -9.57 -24.03 7.12
CA LEU A 884 -9.13 -24.69 5.88
C LEU A 884 -9.20 -26.21 5.99
N LYS A 885 -8.70 -26.79 7.10
CA LYS A 885 -8.77 -28.23 7.37
C LYS A 885 -10.23 -28.72 7.42
N ALA A 886 -11.15 -27.94 7.99
CA ALA A 886 -12.56 -28.31 8.08
C ALA A 886 -13.27 -28.25 6.71
N VAL A 887 -13.04 -27.19 5.94
CA VAL A 887 -13.60 -27.04 4.58
C VAL A 887 -13.13 -28.19 3.68
N LEU A 888 -11.84 -28.54 3.76
CA LEU A 888 -11.27 -29.63 2.98
C LEU A 888 -11.69 -31.02 3.51
N GLY A 889 -11.79 -31.17 4.84
CA GLY A 889 -12.15 -32.42 5.52
C GLY A 889 -13.63 -32.81 5.44
N SER A 890 -14.56 -31.86 5.29
CA SER A 890 -15.98 -32.17 5.13
C SER A 890 -16.31 -32.98 3.86
N ARG A 891 -15.39 -33.02 2.88
CA ARG A 891 -15.50 -33.88 1.70
C ARG A 891 -15.15 -35.34 1.96
N TYR A 892 -14.34 -35.64 2.98
CA TYR A 892 -13.93 -37.00 3.34
C TYR A 892 -15.05 -37.81 4.01
N ASN A 893 -15.96 -37.14 4.73
CA ASN A 893 -17.08 -37.80 5.41
C ASN A 893 -18.30 -38.02 4.52
N CYS A 894 -18.45 -37.30 3.40
CA CYS A 894 -19.59 -37.47 2.49
C CYS A 894 -19.43 -38.70 1.56
N MET A 895 -18.21 -39.22 1.38
CA MET A 895 -17.96 -40.44 0.59
C MET A 895 -17.97 -41.76 1.40
N ASN A 896 -17.97 -41.71 2.74
CA ASN A 896 -17.96 -42.92 3.59
C ASN A 896 -19.34 -43.32 4.16
N GLU A 897 -20.42 -42.59 3.84
CA GLU A 897 -21.79 -42.93 4.28
C GLU A 897 -22.58 -43.81 3.28
N THR A 898 -21.92 -44.52 2.36
CA THR A 898 -22.53 -45.64 1.63
C THR A 898 -22.12 -46.99 2.21
N VAL A 899 -22.46 -47.23 3.48
CA VAL A 899 -22.61 -48.59 4.02
C VAL A 899 -23.95 -48.64 4.77
N PRO A 900 -24.95 -49.40 4.31
CA PRO A 900 -26.22 -49.49 5.01
C PRO A 900 -26.10 -50.44 6.21
N GLY A 901 -26.06 -49.90 7.42
CA GLY A 901 -26.09 -50.74 8.63
C GLY A 901 -25.99 -50.02 9.97
N SER A 902 -27.14 -49.79 10.59
CA SER A 902 -27.41 -49.61 12.04
C SER A 902 -27.32 -48.24 12.72
N PRO A 903 -28.13 -48.01 13.78
CA PRO A 903 -28.67 -46.70 14.10
C PRO A 903 -28.17 -46.07 15.42
N ALA A 904 -28.41 -44.76 15.48
CA ALA A 904 -28.75 -43.95 16.66
C ALA A 904 -27.62 -43.51 17.63
N GLY A 905 -27.40 -42.19 17.59
CA GLY A 905 -27.42 -41.36 18.79
C GLY A 905 -26.06 -40.81 19.24
N LEU A 906 -25.86 -39.49 19.16
CA LEU A 906 -25.79 -38.62 20.34
C LEU A 906 -25.53 -37.14 19.98
N LYS A 907 -26.27 -36.32 20.72
CA LYS A 907 -26.42 -34.86 20.72
C LYS A 907 -25.11 -34.05 20.67
N LEU A 908 -25.15 -32.97 19.89
CA LEU A 908 -24.29 -31.78 20.02
C LEU A 908 -24.36 -31.17 21.43
N PRO A 909 -23.26 -30.62 21.97
CA PRO A 909 -23.30 -29.60 23.00
C PRO A 909 -22.92 -28.22 22.43
N VAL A 910 -23.96 -27.40 22.28
CA VAL A 910 -24.11 -26.01 22.75
C VAL A 910 -22.85 -25.31 23.29
N THR A 911 -22.48 -24.22 22.61
CA THR A 911 -21.70 -23.08 23.13
C THR A 911 -22.46 -22.31 24.22
N PRO A 912 -21.78 -21.76 25.24
CA PRO A 912 -22.31 -20.61 25.98
C PRO A 912 -21.49 -19.33 25.76
N ALA A 913 -22.24 -18.24 25.63
CA ALA A 913 -21.81 -16.86 25.61
C ALA A 913 -21.58 -16.29 27.03
N THR A 914 -21.11 -15.05 27.04
CA THR A 914 -20.53 -14.18 28.07
C THR A 914 -21.44 -13.66 29.21
N GLU A 915 -20.75 -13.18 30.26
CA GLU A 915 -21.04 -12.08 31.22
C GLU A 915 -21.56 -12.33 32.66
N ASP A 916 -20.65 -11.99 33.59
CA ASP A 916 -20.72 -11.25 34.88
C ASP A 916 -21.55 -11.68 36.11
N GLY A 917 -20.80 -11.99 37.18
CA GLY A 917 -20.73 -11.15 38.40
C GLY A 917 -21.48 -11.60 39.66
N ALA A 918 -20.80 -12.25 40.62
CA ALA A 918 -21.03 -12.09 42.07
C ALA A 918 -19.89 -12.70 42.93
N THR A 919 -19.68 -12.08 44.09
CA THR A 919 -18.54 -12.08 45.02
C THR A 919 -18.32 -13.31 45.93
N VAL A 920 -17.03 -13.64 46.12
CA VAL A 920 -16.28 -14.05 47.34
C VAL A 920 -16.87 -15.09 48.30
N THR A 921 -16.18 -16.24 48.47
CA THR A 921 -15.69 -16.75 49.78
C THR A 921 -14.53 -17.74 49.60
N GLU A 922 -13.51 -17.61 50.46
CA GLU A 922 -12.32 -18.45 50.58
C GLU A 922 -12.63 -19.91 50.92
N ARG A 923 -11.76 -20.85 50.49
CA ARG A 923 -11.18 -21.92 51.35
C ARG A 923 -10.16 -22.82 50.63
N SER A 924 -8.91 -22.71 51.10
CA SER A 924 -7.91 -23.77 51.41
C SER A 924 -7.67 -24.96 50.44
N ALA A 925 -6.42 -25.08 49.98
CA ALA A 925 -5.75 -26.33 49.60
C ALA A 925 -5.66 -27.30 50.80
N PRO A 926 -5.52 -28.63 50.62
CA PRO A 926 -4.19 -29.22 50.33
C PRO A 926 -4.15 -30.51 49.47
N ASP A 927 -2.94 -30.77 48.96
CA ASP A 927 -2.24 -32.05 48.68
C ASP A 927 -3.00 -33.30 48.22
N VAL A 928 -2.60 -33.85 47.04
CA VAL A 928 -2.64 -35.30 46.78
C VAL A 928 -1.39 -35.77 46.04
N GLN A 929 -0.85 -36.87 46.58
CA GLN A 929 0.43 -37.53 46.34
C GLN A 929 0.57 -38.24 44.98
N LEU A 930 1.81 -38.35 44.52
CA LEU A 930 2.27 -39.36 43.55
C LEU A 930 2.12 -40.79 44.10
N SER A 931 1.55 -41.71 43.32
CA SER A 931 2.23 -42.96 42.90
C SER A 931 1.41 -43.83 41.95
N SER A 932 2.12 -44.24 40.88
CA SER A 932 2.00 -45.46 40.04
C SER A 932 0.65 -45.91 39.47
N CYS A 933 0.57 -45.95 38.14
CA CYS A 933 -0.07 -47.07 37.45
C CYS A 933 0.78 -47.52 36.25
N SER A 934 0.84 -48.82 36.11
CA SER A 934 1.76 -49.67 35.36
C SER A 934 1.63 -49.65 33.82
N ALA A 935 2.73 -50.04 33.19
CA ALA A 935 2.95 -50.20 31.76
C ALA A 935 1.87 -51.00 30.99
N ILE A 936 1.64 -50.57 29.75
CA ILE A 936 0.99 -51.33 28.66
C ILE A 936 2.05 -51.46 27.53
N PRO A 937 2.13 -52.61 26.82
CA PRO A 937 3.35 -53.12 26.20
C PRO A 937 3.82 -52.39 24.94
N ASN A 938 5.15 -52.35 24.79
CA ASN A 938 5.88 -52.19 23.53
C ASN A 938 5.41 -53.24 22.51
N ASP A 939 4.69 -52.80 21.50
CA ASP A 939 4.78 -53.33 20.14
C ASP A 939 4.57 -52.13 19.21
N TRP A 940 5.02 -52.21 17.96
CA TRP A 940 5.04 -51.12 16.95
C TRP A 940 6.29 -50.22 16.99
N ALA A 941 7.47 -50.85 17.05
CA ALA A 941 8.68 -50.27 16.47
C ALA A 941 8.58 -50.31 14.93
N GLN A 942 7.99 -49.29 14.34
CA GLN A 942 8.40 -48.82 13.02
C GLN A 942 9.21 -47.55 13.26
N GLU A 943 10.49 -47.56 12.88
CA GLU A 943 11.32 -46.36 12.85
C GLU A 943 10.53 -45.27 12.13
N PRO A 944 10.29 -44.09 12.73
CA PRO A 944 9.77 -42.97 11.96
C PRO A 944 10.75 -42.73 10.80
N ASP A 945 10.25 -42.57 9.58
CA ASP A 945 11.03 -42.03 8.44
C ASP A 945 11.53 -40.63 8.85
N LEU A 946 12.67 -40.59 9.54
CA LEU A 946 13.33 -39.38 10.00
C LEU A 946 14.01 -38.78 8.77
N PRO A 947 13.62 -37.57 8.33
CA PRO A 947 14.26 -36.94 7.18
C PRO A 947 15.70 -36.59 7.54
N SER A 948 16.68 -37.20 6.89
CA SER A 948 18.08 -36.79 6.95
C SER A 948 18.32 -35.54 6.11
N PHE A 949 19.34 -34.76 6.47
CA PHE A 949 19.88 -33.70 5.62
C PHE A 949 20.29 -34.22 4.23
N GLN A 950 20.52 -35.53 4.08
CA GLN A 950 20.91 -36.20 2.83
C GLN A 950 19.71 -36.70 2.00
N ASP A 951 18.51 -36.77 2.56
CA ASP A 951 17.35 -37.43 1.93
C ASP A 951 16.61 -36.55 0.93
N ILE A 952 16.92 -35.25 0.87
CA ILE A 952 16.42 -34.39 -0.21
C ILE A 952 17.25 -34.64 -1.47
N ALA A 953 16.81 -35.63 -2.26
CA ALA A 953 17.40 -35.96 -3.54
C ALA A 953 17.01 -34.92 -4.60
N PHE A 954 17.98 -34.12 -5.03
CA PHE A 954 17.80 -33.06 -6.03
C PHE A 954 18.25 -33.48 -7.45
N GLN A 955 18.35 -34.78 -7.75
CA GLN A 955 18.80 -35.26 -9.05
C GLN A 955 17.73 -35.03 -10.12
N PHE A 956 18.03 -34.18 -11.11
CA PHE A 956 17.11 -33.74 -12.16
C PHE A 956 17.58 -34.25 -13.53
N ASN A 957 16.72 -34.93 -14.30
CA ASN A 957 17.02 -35.39 -15.67
C ASN A 957 16.18 -34.64 -16.72
N VAL A 958 16.76 -34.32 -17.88
CA VAL A 958 16.36 -33.20 -18.79
C VAL A 958 15.12 -33.46 -19.67
N ASN A 959 14.34 -34.52 -19.44
CA ASN A 959 13.21 -34.87 -20.30
C ASN A 959 11.88 -34.91 -19.53
N ASP A 960 11.39 -33.74 -19.10
CA ASP A 960 10.09 -33.57 -18.44
C ASP A 960 9.03 -33.01 -19.39
N ASP A 961 7.75 -33.33 -19.15
CA ASP A 961 6.60 -32.89 -19.95
C ASP A 961 6.38 -31.36 -19.84
N PRO A 962 6.70 -30.57 -20.89
CA PRO A 962 6.58 -29.11 -20.84
C PRO A 962 5.15 -28.62 -20.63
N ALA A 963 4.13 -29.43 -20.98
CA ALA A 963 2.73 -29.04 -20.85
C ALA A 963 2.27 -28.95 -19.39
N LEU A 964 2.79 -29.83 -18.52
CA LEU A 964 2.51 -29.79 -17.09
C LEU A 964 3.05 -28.52 -16.44
N TRP A 965 4.25 -28.13 -16.83
CA TRP A 965 4.92 -26.96 -16.32
C TRP A 965 4.35 -25.65 -16.88
N GLU A 966 3.72 -25.68 -18.06
CA GLU A 966 2.87 -24.56 -18.49
C GLU A 966 1.62 -24.39 -17.64
N GLY A 967 0.94 -25.49 -17.28
CA GLY A 967 -0.18 -25.40 -16.34
C GLY A 967 0.24 -24.87 -14.97
N ALA A 968 1.42 -25.26 -14.47
CA ALA A 968 1.97 -24.70 -13.25
C ALA A 968 2.36 -23.22 -13.38
N LEU A 969 2.86 -22.79 -14.56
CA LEU A 969 3.21 -21.41 -14.87
C LEU A 969 1.98 -20.49 -14.84
N ASP A 970 0.89 -20.93 -15.48
CA ASP A 970 -0.38 -20.19 -15.49
C ASP A 970 -0.97 -20.03 -14.08
N GLN A 971 -0.61 -20.92 -13.15
CA GLN A 971 -1.01 -20.90 -11.74
C GLN A 971 0.00 -20.23 -10.78
N ILE A 972 1.13 -19.69 -11.26
CA ILE A 972 2.10 -18.95 -10.41
C ILE A 972 1.46 -17.69 -9.80
N ASP A 973 0.61 -17.01 -10.57
CA ASP A 973 -0.18 -15.88 -10.05
C ASP A 973 -1.38 -16.34 -9.22
N ILE A 974 -1.68 -17.63 -9.21
CA ILE A 974 -2.97 -18.19 -8.79
C ILE A 974 -4.05 -17.36 -9.48
N ASP A 975 -4.15 -17.48 -10.80
CA ASP A 975 -5.40 -17.20 -11.53
C ASP A 975 -6.33 -18.40 -11.27
N MET A 976 -6.57 -18.69 -9.99
CA MET A 976 -7.74 -19.46 -9.62
C MET A 976 -8.85 -18.44 -9.69
N ASP A 977 -9.61 -18.50 -10.78
CA ASP A 977 -10.91 -17.88 -10.85
C ASP A 977 -11.58 -18.02 -9.48
N THR A 978 -12.07 -16.90 -8.97
CA THR A 978 -12.91 -16.85 -7.76
C THR A 978 -14.05 -17.88 -7.85
N ASP A 979 -14.41 -18.28 -9.06
CA ASP A 979 -15.32 -19.37 -9.39
C ASP A 979 -14.92 -20.72 -8.83
N TRP A 980 -13.65 -21.10 -8.66
CA TRP A 980 -13.32 -22.43 -8.13
C TRP A 980 -13.73 -22.54 -6.65
N ILE A 981 -13.32 -21.61 -5.79
CA ILE A 981 -13.71 -21.62 -4.36
C ILE A 981 -15.18 -21.28 -4.20
N GLU A 982 -15.72 -20.34 -4.99
CA GLU A 982 -17.15 -20.08 -4.95
C GLU A 982 -17.95 -21.31 -5.40
N ASN A 983 -17.52 -22.07 -6.41
CA ASN A 983 -18.18 -23.33 -6.80
C ASN A 983 -17.91 -24.47 -5.80
N LEU A 984 -16.80 -24.43 -5.06
CA LEU A 984 -16.46 -25.36 -3.99
C LEU A 984 -17.24 -25.09 -2.69
N LEU A 985 -17.58 -23.82 -2.44
CA LEU A 985 -18.36 -23.34 -1.28
C LEU A 985 -19.87 -23.25 -1.59
N LYS A 986 -20.27 -23.16 -2.85
CA LYS A 986 -21.69 -23.18 -3.32
C LYS A 986 -22.22 -24.60 -3.57
N ARG A 987 -21.36 -25.62 -3.65
CA ARG A 987 -21.73 -27.05 -3.68
C ARG A 987 -21.63 -27.64 -2.29
#